data_AF-A0AAJ4XDZ1-F1
#
_entry.id   AF-A0AAJ4XDZ1-F1
#
_cell.length_a   1.000
_cell.length_b   1.000
_cell.length_c   1.000
_cell.angle_alpha   90.00
_cell.angle_beta   90.00
_cell.angle_gamma   90.00
#
_symmetry.space_group_name_H-M   'P 1'
#
loop_
_entity.id
_entity.type
_entity.pdbx_description
1 polymer ?
#
loop_
_entity_poly.entity_id
_entity_poly.type
_entity_poly.pdbx_seq_one_letter_code
_entity_poly.pdbx_strand_id
1 'polypeptide(L)'
;MRNTIIVSILLFIAVVVASVFYFGDLNKEQQEYVGPVQHLPEDTYLIASFLNDATTDNIFKDFEIFEAMLGKHAMHELKQLKQNLLRNKELSPLVGGAEILMSFHPEKKGISTLFSIHSMDQVDQSVLDQTFLTLSKKYKVSTADTAGIRIYEFKNIERDTTFKDDKKLDSVFYVTYQENTFFSSFNKGLLVKVNDKKVEKLKKDQVTFFNEHNNRNAPFTIYVPQQNIASFISVFKENRPGDFLRQFVNLKGETVWNINFKQDALMLTGESQLVDKDSEYIGLFANQRKTNQRLYNYFPSNTMMYVEYSFSDSKSWFEDLAFWQSKQDNFQQLQGQAKEINNNREGLLGDFQSTLAGNFAVAEQSNSDYLGFITIQDSSKLNEIISNIAENVSDSTYRFRFANIPYRYFGDGLKAFSRPYFVRINDMLVMANQLSTVQEYVRKWKNKDFLVASLGFKNYEQIQGNEANVTFFINTKNGGNFINNTLRSEYSRKFRDDDEYGYQDFYSWSLQLSGNAGNFISRFYAIYKSKNRLGVTPEWAYDMGSRLINGPYVFEHSDTSQFILVQEQDHTVHAIHPSGKKLWSSVFSGRIVGKAKQLADRSLLLVTDRRRLYRFDTSGKTLQGFSTSVSSEPTGSPTIAEFSGQQIILIPAKDRIMAYDMEGGPVNGWDNARIEGEILGPIYFIDQQAVFASSFGRVYFFDQSGSKTKEIDIEGDVTFVGSMGVVNKENNYEFYCTDNEGNLHQIKADGTSKIVLNGEWKKGYDAYFENINGTTAPELIVIDGSYLQVFELGDSPRQLYDYTFTQDIDAKPNFFPVSSSMYQLGIADQENLVYLFAENGSLADGFPVEGLPLFYYGKINYNSGNYLLTTKRDYKIYAFRH
;
A
#
# COMPACT_ATOMS: atom_id res chain seq x y z
N MET A 1 20.87 18.70 38.66
CA MET A 1 19.80 17.71 38.93
C MET A 1 18.56 18.33 39.59
N ARG A 2 18.66 19.12 40.67
CA ARG A 2 17.47 19.71 41.34
C ARG A 2 16.63 20.64 40.45
N ASN A 3 17.27 21.45 39.60
CA ASN A 3 16.56 22.34 38.66
C ASN A 3 15.88 21.56 37.51
N THR A 4 16.45 20.45 37.08
CA THR A 4 15.86 19.58 36.03
C THR A 4 14.60 18.89 36.56
N ILE A 5 14.62 18.42 37.81
CA ILE A 5 13.45 17.80 38.47
C ILE A 5 12.33 18.83 38.66
N ILE A 6 12.66 20.06 39.08
CA ILE A 6 11.66 21.13 39.25
C ILE A 6 11.04 21.52 37.91
N VAL A 7 11.84 21.62 36.84
CA VAL A 7 11.33 21.91 35.49
C VAL A 7 10.48 20.77 34.95
N SER A 8 10.87 19.51 35.15
CA SER A 8 10.06 18.34 34.76
C SER A 8 8.75 18.23 35.54
N ILE A 9 8.75 18.54 36.83
CA ILE A 9 7.52 18.58 37.64
C ILE A 9 6.61 19.74 37.21
N LEU A 10 7.18 20.91 36.90
CA LEU A 10 6.41 22.04 36.38
C LEU A 10 5.84 21.77 34.98
N LEU A 11 6.58 21.09 34.11
CA LEU A 11 6.10 20.63 32.81
C LEU A 11 5.01 19.58 32.95
N PHE A 12 5.16 18.62 33.87
CA PHE A 12 4.14 17.62 34.15
C PHE A 12 2.87 18.27 34.70
N ILE A 13 2.99 19.21 35.66
CA ILE A 13 1.85 19.96 36.19
C ILE A 13 1.24 20.84 35.09
N ALA A 14 2.02 21.48 34.22
CA ALA A 14 1.50 22.26 33.11
C ALA A 14 0.75 21.39 32.08
N VAL A 15 1.23 20.17 31.82
CA VAL A 15 0.54 19.20 30.96
C VAL A 15 -0.73 18.70 31.63
N VAL A 16 -0.71 18.40 32.94
CA VAL A 16 -1.91 17.98 33.69
C VAL A 16 -2.92 19.13 33.76
N VAL A 17 -2.49 20.36 34.02
CA VAL A 17 -3.37 21.55 34.07
C VAL A 17 -3.90 21.87 32.67
N ALA A 18 -3.07 21.81 31.62
CA ALA A 18 -3.53 21.97 30.24
C ALA A 18 -4.51 20.86 29.85
N SER A 19 -4.29 19.62 30.29
CA SER A 19 -5.24 18.52 30.11
C SER A 19 -6.53 18.77 30.90
N VAL A 20 -6.46 19.19 32.16
CA VAL A 20 -7.64 19.49 32.98
C VAL A 20 -8.39 20.73 32.46
N PHE A 21 -7.74 21.68 31.80
CA PHE A 21 -8.43 22.80 31.14
C PHE A 21 -9.00 22.38 29.78
N TYR A 22 -8.25 21.60 28.98
CA TYR A 22 -8.71 21.06 27.70
C TYR A 22 -9.88 20.08 27.87
N PHE A 23 -9.85 19.25 28.91
CA PHE A 23 -10.93 18.34 29.30
C PHE A 23 -11.93 18.93 30.30
N GLY A 24 -11.60 20.06 30.95
CA GLY A 24 -12.50 20.77 31.86
C GLY A 24 -13.44 21.73 31.14
N ASP A 25 -13.00 22.33 30.02
CA ASP A 25 -13.90 23.07 29.12
C ASP A 25 -14.79 22.14 28.28
N LEU A 26 -14.52 20.82 28.25
CA LEU A 26 -15.43 19.80 27.71
C LEU A 26 -16.65 19.52 28.63
N ASN A 27 -16.67 20.06 29.85
CA ASN A 27 -17.76 19.92 30.82
C ASN A 27 -18.61 21.19 31.01
N LYS A 28 -18.54 22.16 30.09
CA LYS A 28 -19.67 23.08 29.94
C LYS A 28 -20.84 22.24 29.45
N GLU A 29 -21.90 22.18 30.26
CA GLU A 29 -23.20 21.57 29.95
C GLU A 29 -23.50 21.67 28.45
N GLN A 30 -23.11 20.63 27.70
CA GLN A 30 -23.61 20.44 26.36
C GLN A 30 -25.08 20.14 26.59
N GLN A 31 -25.95 21.12 26.36
CA GLN A 31 -27.34 20.81 26.07
C GLN A 31 -27.30 19.65 25.08
N GLU A 32 -27.86 18.50 25.48
CA GLU A 32 -27.99 17.28 24.66
C GLU A 32 -28.35 17.77 23.25
N TYR A 33 -27.41 17.74 22.29
CA TYR A 33 -27.71 18.18 20.94
C TYR A 33 -28.68 17.15 20.39
N VAL A 34 -29.97 17.50 20.43
CA VAL A 34 -31.03 16.63 19.93
C VAL A 34 -31.18 16.87 18.44
N GLY A 35 -30.16 16.42 17.70
CA GLY A 35 -30.08 16.55 16.25
C GLY A 35 -31.12 15.72 15.51
N PRO A 36 -31.12 15.76 14.16
CA PRO A 36 -32.12 15.08 13.34
C PRO A 36 -32.14 13.55 13.47
N VAL A 37 -31.10 12.95 14.06
CA VAL A 37 -30.96 11.50 14.30
C VAL A 37 -32.11 10.92 15.13
N GLN A 38 -32.68 11.68 16.07
CA GLN A 38 -33.77 11.19 16.95
C GLN A 38 -35.07 10.89 16.17
N HIS A 39 -35.24 11.48 14.98
CA HIS A 39 -36.45 11.30 14.17
C HIS A 39 -36.34 10.09 13.24
N LEU A 40 -35.17 9.46 13.17
CA LEU A 40 -34.93 8.35 12.27
C LEU A 40 -35.62 7.07 12.80
N PRO A 41 -36.34 6.33 11.93
CA PRO A 41 -36.89 5.02 12.26
C PRO A 41 -35.86 4.03 12.83
N GLU A 42 -36.29 3.12 13.70
CA GLU A 42 -35.40 2.10 14.28
C GLU A 42 -34.78 1.13 13.25
N ASP A 43 -35.43 0.97 12.09
CA ASP A 43 -35.00 0.10 11.01
C ASP A 43 -34.02 0.76 10.02
N THR A 44 -33.45 1.90 10.41
CA THR A 44 -32.36 2.57 9.68
C THR A 44 -31.17 1.60 9.51
N TYR A 45 -30.68 1.41 8.30
CA TYR A 45 -29.53 0.53 8.02
C TYR A 45 -28.18 1.15 8.36
N LEU A 46 -27.98 2.41 7.97
CA LEU A 46 -26.78 3.18 8.27
C LEU A 46 -27.07 4.68 8.15
N ILE A 47 -26.26 5.49 8.82
CA ILE A 47 -26.31 6.96 8.74
C ILE A 47 -24.92 7.44 8.36
N ALA A 48 -24.82 8.18 7.27
CA ALA A 48 -23.64 8.94 6.91
C ALA A 48 -23.86 10.41 7.32
N SER A 49 -22.90 11.01 8.04
CA SER A 49 -22.92 12.40 8.46
C SER A 49 -21.76 13.17 7.83
N PHE A 50 -22.02 14.39 7.36
CA PHE A 50 -21.01 15.31 6.83
C PHE A 50 -21.49 16.75 6.88
N LEU A 51 -20.57 17.72 6.88
CA LEU A 51 -20.90 19.14 6.93
C LEU A 51 -21.22 19.71 5.55
N ASN A 52 -22.20 20.61 5.47
CA ASN A 52 -22.54 21.33 4.24
C ASN A 52 -21.63 22.55 4.00
N ASP A 53 -20.34 22.34 3.82
CA ASP A 53 -19.33 23.40 3.67
C ASP A 53 -18.36 23.19 2.49
N ALA A 54 -17.52 24.19 2.20
CA ALA A 54 -16.58 24.12 1.09
C ALA A 54 -15.44 23.10 1.30
N THR A 55 -15.08 22.83 2.56
CA THR A 55 -14.02 21.88 2.92
C THR A 55 -14.43 20.48 2.53
N THR A 56 -15.62 20.08 2.97
CA THR A 56 -16.27 18.81 2.64
C THR A 56 -16.46 18.67 1.12
N ASP A 57 -16.86 19.74 0.44
CA ASP A 57 -17.02 19.75 -1.02
C ASP A 57 -15.73 19.39 -1.76
N ASN A 58 -14.60 19.97 -1.34
CA ASN A 58 -13.31 19.71 -1.97
C ASN A 58 -12.83 18.28 -1.69
N ILE A 59 -13.07 17.77 -0.48
CA ILE A 59 -12.78 16.39 -0.12
C ILE A 59 -13.55 15.46 -1.07
N PHE A 60 -14.87 15.54 -1.15
CA PHE A 60 -15.64 14.59 -1.98
C PHE A 60 -15.39 14.72 -3.48
N LYS A 61 -14.93 15.88 -3.97
CA LYS A 61 -14.69 16.11 -5.40
C LYS A 61 -13.59 15.20 -5.97
N ASP A 62 -12.57 14.89 -5.18
CA ASP A 62 -11.38 14.17 -5.64
C ASP A 62 -11.45 12.65 -5.33
N PHE A 63 -12.56 12.15 -4.77
CA PHE A 63 -12.71 10.74 -4.36
C PHE A 63 -13.44 9.92 -5.43
N GLU A 64 -12.66 9.26 -6.28
CA GLU A 64 -13.15 8.26 -7.24
C GLU A 64 -13.95 7.14 -6.55
N ILE A 65 -13.64 6.86 -5.28
CA ILE A 65 -14.26 5.80 -4.47
C ILE A 65 -15.77 5.98 -4.31
N PHE A 66 -16.27 7.20 -4.04
CA PHE A 66 -17.72 7.40 -3.85
C PHE A 66 -18.48 7.29 -5.17
N GLU A 67 -17.91 7.79 -6.27
CA GLU A 67 -18.47 7.57 -7.62
C GLU A 67 -18.46 6.07 -7.96
N ALA A 68 -17.38 5.35 -7.66
CA ALA A 68 -17.26 3.91 -7.87
C ALA A 68 -18.32 3.10 -7.10
N MET A 69 -18.70 3.52 -5.89
CA MET A 69 -19.71 2.83 -5.07
C MET A 69 -21.16 3.21 -5.43
N LEU A 70 -21.44 4.50 -5.66
CA LEU A 70 -22.79 5.03 -5.89
C LEU A 70 -23.21 4.96 -7.36
N GLY A 71 -22.24 4.99 -8.28
CA GLY A 71 -22.44 5.11 -9.72
C GLY A 71 -22.40 6.57 -10.19
N LYS A 72 -21.97 6.77 -11.44
CA LYS A 72 -21.85 8.08 -12.09
C LYS A 72 -23.17 8.85 -12.12
N HIS A 73 -24.28 8.16 -12.37
CA HIS A 73 -25.60 8.77 -12.45
C HIS A 73 -26.06 9.31 -11.09
N ALA A 74 -25.99 8.48 -10.04
CA ALA A 74 -26.37 8.90 -8.69
C ALA A 74 -25.48 10.04 -8.18
N MET A 75 -24.18 9.99 -8.47
CA MET A 75 -23.25 11.07 -8.14
C MET A 75 -23.62 12.39 -8.85
N HIS A 76 -24.03 12.31 -10.12
CA HIS A 76 -24.52 13.46 -10.87
C HIS A 76 -25.79 14.05 -10.26
N GLU A 77 -26.77 13.21 -9.89
CA GLU A 77 -28.00 13.65 -9.21
C GLU A 77 -27.70 14.41 -7.91
N LEU A 78 -26.83 13.86 -7.06
CA LEU A 78 -26.42 14.51 -5.81
C LEU A 78 -25.76 15.88 -6.06
N LYS A 79 -24.92 15.97 -7.11
CA LYS A 79 -24.29 17.22 -7.52
C LYS A 79 -25.32 18.27 -7.95
N GLN A 80 -26.36 17.87 -8.69
CA GLN A 80 -27.44 18.76 -9.10
C GLN A 80 -28.30 19.22 -7.91
N LEU A 81 -28.65 18.32 -7.00
CA LEU A 81 -29.39 18.67 -5.78
C LEU A 81 -28.61 19.69 -4.95
N LYS A 82 -27.32 19.45 -4.75
CA LYS A 82 -26.44 20.37 -4.02
C LYS A 82 -26.36 21.74 -4.68
N GLN A 83 -26.08 21.80 -5.98
CA GLN A 83 -25.89 23.06 -6.71
C GLN A 83 -27.18 23.88 -6.80
N ASN A 84 -28.32 23.24 -7.05
CA ASN A 84 -29.57 23.94 -7.33
C ASN A 84 -30.44 24.17 -6.08
N LEU A 85 -30.33 23.32 -5.04
CA LEU A 85 -31.09 23.45 -3.78
C LEU A 85 -30.21 23.98 -2.64
N LEU A 86 -29.18 23.23 -2.22
CA LEU A 86 -28.40 23.56 -1.02
C LEU A 86 -27.57 24.84 -1.17
N ARG A 87 -27.12 25.17 -2.38
CA ARG A 87 -26.37 26.40 -2.70
C ARG A 87 -27.27 27.54 -3.21
N ASN A 88 -28.60 27.39 -3.13
CA ASN A 88 -29.53 28.47 -3.46
C ASN A 88 -29.38 29.63 -2.45
N LYS A 89 -29.49 30.87 -2.93
CA LYS A 89 -29.32 32.09 -2.10
C LYS A 89 -30.28 32.18 -0.91
N GLU A 90 -31.49 31.65 -1.04
CA GLU A 90 -32.52 31.71 0.01
C GLU A 90 -32.36 30.58 1.03
N LEU A 91 -31.85 29.41 0.63
CA LEU A 91 -31.67 28.25 1.51
C LEU A 91 -30.28 28.20 2.16
N SER A 92 -29.23 28.68 1.48
CA SER A 92 -27.86 28.65 1.97
C SER A 92 -27.66 29.30 3.35
N PRO A 93 -28.37 30.37 3.75
CA PRO A 93 -28.28 30.91 5.11
C PRO A 93 -28.80 29.95 6.19
N LEU A 94 -29.75 29.09 5.85
CA LEU A 94 -30.42 28.17 6.79
C LEU A 94 -29.67 26.84 6.96
N VAL A 95 -29.03 26.36 5.89
CA VAL A 95 -28.38 25.03 5.86
C VAL A 95 -26.88 25.08 5.64
N GLY A 96 -26.29 26.27 5.44
CA GLY A 96 -24.85 26.42 5.24
C GLY A 96 -24.07 26.08 6.50
N GLY A 97 -23.09 25.18 6.39
CA GLY A 97 -22.34 24.68 7.55
C GLY A 97 -23.12 23.73 8.47
N ALA A 98 -24.41 23.47 8.20
CA ALA A 98 -25.19 22.50 8.94
C ALA A 98 -24.72 21.07 8.65
N GLU A 99 -24.91 20.19 9.64
CA GLU A 99 -24.70 18.75 9.48
C GLU A 99 -25.81 18.16 8.61
N ILE A 100 -25.41 17.39 7.59
CA ILE A 100 -26.30 16.61 6.74
C ILE A 100 -26.21 15.15 7.18
N LEU A 101 -27.34 14.58 7.60
CA LEU A 101 -27.47 13.15 7.81
C LEU A 101 -28.09 12.49 6.58
N MET A 102 -27.32 11.66 5.88
CA MET A 102 -27.78 10.77 4.82
C MET A 102 -28.02 9.38 5.42
N SER A 103 -29.28 9.03 5.66
CA SER A 103 -29.67 7.75 6.24
C SER A 103 -30.31 6.82 5.22
N PHE A 104 -30.09 5.52 5.38
CA PHE A 104 -30.52 4.49 4.43
C PHE A 104 -31.56 3.57 5.09
N HIS A 105 -32.69 3.37 4.41
CA HIS A 105 -33.88 2.73 4.99
C HIS A 105 -34.41 1.60 4.11
N PRO A 106 -35.00 0.55 4.70
CA PRO A 106 -35.61 -0.55 3.96
C PRO A 106 -36.78 -0.09 3.09
N GLU A 107 -36.84 -0.62 1.86
CA GLU A 107 -38.02 -0.57 1.00
C GLU A 107 -38.57 -1.97 0.72
N LYS A 108 -39.78 -2.05 0.14
CA LYS A 108 -40.31 -3.32 -0.41
C LYS A 108 -39.35 -3.98 -1.40
N LYS A 109 -38.61 -3.17 -2.16
CA LYS A 109 -37.55 -3.59 -3.08
C LYS A 109 -36.41 -2.58 -3.03
N GLY A 110 -35.29 -2.95 -2.43
CA GLY A 110 -34.09 -2.11 -2.39
C GLY A 110 -34.01 -1.25 -1.13
N ILE A 111 -33.32 -0.12 -1.27
CA ILE A 111 -33.01 0.82 -0.19
C ILE A 111 -33.42 2.21 -0.64
N SER A 112 -33.99 2.97 0.29
CA SER A 112 -34.25 4.40 0.12
C SER A 112 -33.26 5.24 0.90
N THR A 113 -32.98 6.43 0.40
CA THR A 113 -32.15 7.42 1.09
C THR A 113 -33.02 8.56 1.61
N LEU A 114 -32.76 8.97 2.84
CA LEU A 114 -33.29 10.18 3.47
C LEU A 114 -32.14 11.13 3.79
N PHE A 115 -32.24 12.38 3.36
CA PHE A 115 -31.37 13.46 3.83
C PHE A 115 -32.09 14.28 4.89
N SER A 116 -31.47 14.44 6.04
CA SER A 116 -31.96 15.23 7.16
C SER A 116 -30.98 16.35 7.47
N ILE A 117 -31.46 17.60 7.50
CA ILE A 117 -30.64 18.78 7.75
C ILE A 117 -31.32 19.65 8.80
N HIS A 118 -30.66 19.85 9.93
CA HIS A 118 -31.15 20.79 10.94
C HIS A 118 -30.98 22.22 10.42
N SER A 119 -32.05 23.02 10.48
CA SER A 119 -32.00 24.43 10.09
C SER A 119 -31.38 25.25 11.21
N MET A 120 -30.50 26.19 10.87
CA MET A 120 -29.85 27.07 11.85
C MET A 120 -30.85 27.98 12.57
N ASP A 121 -31.89 28.41 11.84
CA ASP A 121 -32.98 29.23 12.36
C ASP A 121 -34.34 28.54 12.09
N GLN A 122 -35.32 28.80 12.96
CA GLN A 122 -36.69 28.38 12.73
C GLN A 122 -37.29 29.18 11.56
N VAL A 123 -37.92 28.48 10.61
CA VAL A 123 -38.47 29.10 9.39
C VAL A 123 -39.98 28.99 9.37
N ASP A 124 -40.65 30.12 9.14
CA ASP A 124 -42.09 30.16 8.97
C ASP A 124 -42.52 29.47 7.67
N GLN A 125 -43.65 28.77 7.73
CA GLN A 125 -44.19 28.02 6.59
C GLN A 125 -44.43 28.89 5.34
N SER A 126 -44.87 30.14 5.52
CA SER A 126 -45.11 31.08 4.42
C SER A 126 -43.83 31.46 3.68
N VAL A 127 -42.71 31.60 4.40
CA VAL A 127 -41.39 31.87 3.84
C VAL A 127 -40.90 30.66 3.05
N LEU A 128 -41.13 29.44 3.56
CA LEU A 128 -40.81 28.21 2.83
C LEU A 128 -41.63 28.04 1.55
N ASP A 129 -42.95 28.27 1.62
CA ASP A 129 -43.82 28.21 0.44
C ASP A 129 -43.33 29.19 -0.64
N GLN A 130 -43.00 30.43 -0.27
CA GLN A 130 -42.47 31.44 -1.20
C GLN A 130 -41.07 31.04 -1.74
N THR A 131 -40.19 30.55 -0.89
CA THR A 131 -38.84 30.11 -1.25
C THR A 131 -38.88 28.96 -2.25
N PHE A 132 -39.70 27.93 -2.01
CA PHE A 132 -39.78 26.78 -2.91
C PHE A 132 -40.55 27.10 -4.21
N LEU A 133 -41.52 28.02 -4.19
CA LEU A 133 -42.18 28.51 -5.42
C LEU A 133 -41.23 29.29 -6.34
N THR A 134 -40.23 29.99 -5.79
CA THR A 134 -39.25 30.76 -6.57
C THR A 134 -38.14 29.92 -7.21
N LEU A 135 -38.01 28.63 -6.86
CA LEU A 135 -37.11 27.65 -7.51
C LEU A 135 -37.56 27.19 -8.92
N SER A 136 -38.58 27.83 -9.47
CA SER A 136 -39.34 27.45 -10.68
C SER A 136 -38.60 27.50 -12.02
N LYS A 137 -37.31 27.87 -12.06
CA LYS A 137 -36.53 27.90 -13.31
C LYS A 137 -36.03 26.52 -13.76
N LYS A 138 -35.83 25.57 -12.84
CA LYS A 138 -35.30 24.22 -13.14
C LYS A 138 -36.17 23.07 -12.66
N TYR A 139 -37.01 23.30 -11.65
CA TYR A 139 -37.92 22.30 -11.11
C TYR A 139 -39.36 22.76 -11.22
N LYS A 140 -40.25 21.85 -11.60
CA LYS A 140 -41.68 22.03 -11.39
C LYS A 140 -41.97 21.67 -9.95
N VAL A 141 -42.35 22.67 -9.16
CA VAL A 141 -42.65 22.50 -7.74
C VAL A 141 -44.15 22.36 -7.55
N SER A 142 -44.59 21.28 -6.91
CA SER A 142 -45.97 21.10 -6.43
C SER A 142 -45.99 20.83 -4.93
N THR A 143 -47.11 21.08 -4.29
CA THR A 143 -47.30 20.82 -2.86
C THR A 143 -48.39 19.78 -2.65
N ALA A 144 -48.14 18.80 -1.80
CA ALA A 144 -49.13 17.85 -1.33
C ALA A 144 -49.22 17.92 0.19
N ASP A 145 -50.44 17.77 0.72
CA ASP A 145 -50.65 17.46 2.15
C ASP A 145 -50.89 15.96 2.26
N THR A 146 -50.11 15.27 3.08
CA THR A 146 -50.26 13.84 3.32
C THR A 146 -50.08 13.56 4.80
N ALA A 147 -51.13 13.04 5.44
CA ALA A 147 -51.16 12.76 6.88
C ALA A 147 -50.85 14.00 7.77
N GLY A 148 -51.22 15.22 7.33
CA GLY A 148 -50.95 16.46 8.06
C GLY A 148 -49.52 16.97 7.89
N ILE A 149 -48.77 16.40 6.94
CA ILE A 149 -47.40 16.79 6.61
C ILE A 149 -47.43 17.49 5.25
N ARG A 150 -46.86 18.70 5.21
CA ARG A 150 -46.71 19.47 3.98
C ARG A 150 -45.47 18.99 3.21
N ILE A 151 -45.68 18.40 2.05
CA ILE A 151 -44.63 17.84 1.19
C ILE A 151 -44.50 18.68 -0.08
N TYR A 152 -43.30 19.17 -0.35
CA TYR A 152 -42.90 19.82 -1.59
C TYR A 152 -42.34 18.77 -2.55
N GLU A 153 -42.82 18.76 -3.78
CA GLU A 153 -42.44 17.81 -4.82
C GLU A 153 -41.69 18.57 -5.92
N PHE A 154 -40.42 18.22 -6.15
CA PHE A 154 -39.56 18.80 -7.16
C PHE A 154 -39.44 17.82 -8.31
N LYS A 155 -40.09 18.13 -9.43
CA LYS A 155 -39.95 17.37 -10.68
C LYS A 155 -38.98 18.09 -11.62
N ASN A 156 -37.92 17.39 -12.03
CA ASN A 156 -36.93 17.97 -12.94
C ASN A 156 -37.58 18.34 -14.30
N ILE A 157 -37.24 19.52 -14.83
CA ILE A 157 -37.76 20.01 -16.12
C ILE A 157 -36.76 19.73 -17.26
N GLU A 158 -35.48 19.56 -16.95
CA GLU A 158 -34.40 19.33 -17.93
C GLU A 158 -34.20 17.83 -18.21
N ARG A 159 -33.85 17.49 -19.46
CA ARG A 159 -33.42 16.12 -19.83
C ARG A 159 -31.93 15.97 -19.51
N ASP A 160 -31.53 14.78 -19.08
CA ASP A 160 -30.11 14.45 -18.97
C ASP A 160 -29.56 14.18 -20.38
N THR A 161 -28.70 15.07 -20.87
CA THR A 161 -28.03 14.94 -22.17
C THR A 161 -26.61 14.39 -22.04
N THR A 162 -26.18 14.02 -20.84
CA THR A 162 -24.79 13.70 -20.50
C THR A 162 -24.48 12.20 -20.64
N PHE A 163 -25.49 11.35 -20.69
CA PHE A 163 -25.35 9.89 -20.80
C PHE A 163 -25.89 9.37 -22.14
N LYS A 164 -25.33 8.25 -22.61
CA LYS A 164 -25.72 7.60 -23.88
C LYS A 164 -27.17 7.09 -23.90
N ASP A 165 -27.73 6.83 -22.72
CA ASP A 165 -29.14 6.53 -22.56
C ASP A 165 -29.89 7.86 -22.36
N ASP A 166 -30.71 8.24 -23.34
CA ASP A 166 -31.67 9.37 -23.34
C ASP A 166 -32.78 9.21 -22.27
N LYS A 167 -32.48 8.58 -21.12
CA LYS A 167 -33.44 8.37 -20.03
C LYS A 167 -33.73 9.71 -19.36
N LYS A 168 -35.01 10.08 -19.34
CA LYS A 168 -35.48 11.15 -18.46
C LYS A 168 -35.20 10.74 -17.01
N LEU A 169 -34.57 11.63 -16.24
CA LEU A 169 -34.75 11.63 -14.78
C LEU A 169 -36.22 11.98 -14.50
N ASP A 170 -37.10 10.98 -14.56
CA ASP A 170 -38.49 11.12 -14.08
C ASP A 170 -38.55 10.93 -12.55
N SER A 171 -37.43 11.13 -11.86
CA SER A 171 -37.30 11.09 -10.40
C SER A 171 -37.87 12.37 -9.80
N VAL A 172 -38.87 12.20 -8.93
CA VAL A 172 -39.45 13.30 -8.13
C VAL A 172 -38.70 13.33 -6.81
N PHE A 173 -38.12 14.48 -6.48
CA PHE A 173 -37.47 14.71 -5.20
C PHE A 173 -38.45 15.37 -4.24
N TYR A 174 -38.63 14.82 -3.05
CA TYR A 174 -39.59 15.28 -2.07
C TYR A 174 -38.87 15.97 -0.90
N VAL A 175 -39.43 17.06 -0.38
CA VAL A 175 -38.92 17.79 0.80
C VAL A 175 -40.07 18.08 1.75
N THR A 176 -39.84 17.96 3.04
CA THR A 176 -40.73 18.45 4.12
C THR A 176 -39.89 19.15 5.18
N TYR A 177 -40.50 20.07 5.92
CA TYR A 177 -39.87 20.78 7.03
C TYR A 177 -40.72 20.59 8.29
N GLN A 178 -40.13 20.00 9.32
CA GLN A 178 -40.81 19.71 10.58
C GLN A 178 -39.81 19.75 11.73
N GLU A 179 -40.21 20.31 12.88
CA GLU A 179 -39.39 20.37 14.10
C GLU A 179 -37.96 20.91 13.83
N ASN A 180 -37.90 22.04 13.11
CA ASN A 180 -36.66 22.71 12.70
C ASN A 180 -35.72 21.88 11.80
N THR A 181 -36.22 20.83 11.16
CA THR A 181 -35.43 19.93 10.32
C THR A 181 -36.04 19.80 8.92
N PHE A 182 -35.19 19.94 7.91
CA PHE A 182 -35.53 19.57 6.54
C PHE A 182 -35.31 18.07 6.35
N PHE A 183 -36.36 17.35 5.97
CA PHE A 183 -36.29 15.96 5.54
C PHE A 183 -36.53 15.89 4.04
N SER A 184 -35.68 15.17 3.32
CA SER A 184 -35.82 15.02 1.88
C SER A 184 -35.44 13.64 1.37
N SER A 185 -36.12 13.18 0.32
CA SER A 185 -35.96 11.83 -0.23
C SER A 185 -36.55 11.74 -1.64
N PHE A 186 -36.09 10.78 -2.44
CA PHE A 186 -36.78 10.36 -3.66
C PHE A 186 -37.98 9.43 -3.38
N ASN A 187 -38.18 9.02 -2.12
CA ASN A 187 -39.32 8.22 -1.68
C ASN A 187 -40.26 9.04 -0.78
N LYS A 188 -41.45 9.36 -1.29
CA LYS A 188 -42.49 10.08 -0.53
C LYS A 188 -42.95 9.35 0.73
N GLY A 189 -43.06 8.02 0.67
CA GLY A 189 -43.49 7.19 1.80
C GLY A 189 -42.50 7.24 2.97
N LEU A 190 -41.20 7.37 2.69
CA LEU A 190 -40.18 7.52 3.72
C LEU A 190 -40.33 8.83 4.51
N LEU A 191 -40.67 9.95 3.83
CA LEU A 191 -40.95 11.22 4.52
C LEU A 191 -42.16 11.11 5.46
N VAL A 192 -43.21 10.38 5.05
CA VAL A 192 -44.37 10.12 5.92
C VAL A 192 -43.95 9.28 7.12
N LYS A 193 -43.16 8.21 6.91
CA LYS A 193 -42.67 7.32 7.97
C LYS A 193 -41.82 8.03 9.02
N VAL A 194 -40.91 8.90 8.60
CA VAL A 194 -40.02 9.66 9.50
C VAL A 194 -40.80 10.62 10.39
N ASN A 195 -41.87 11.21 9.88
CA ASN A 195 -42.69 12.17 10.63
C ASN A 195 -43.87 11.52 11.39
N ASP A 196 -44.14 10.22 11.18
CA ASP A 196 -45.15 9.50 11.95
C ASP A 196 -44.64 9.19 13.37
N LYS A 197 -45.37 9.70 14.38
CA LYS A 197 -45.09 9.51 15.81
C LYS A 197 -45.38 8.09 16.31
N LYS A 198 -46.08 7.27 15.53
CA LYS A 198 -46.36 5.86 15.85
C LYS A 198 -45.24 4.91 15.44
N VAL A 199 -44.34 5.36 14.55
CA VAL A 199 -43.19 4.57 14.11
C VAL A 199 -42.11 4.65 15.17
N GLU A 200 -41.64 3.49 15.63
CA GLU A 200 -40.52 3.41 16.58
C GLU A 200 -39.27 4.04 15.96
N LYS A 201 -38.61 4.89 16.76
CA LYS A 201 -37.42 5.64 16.39
C LYS A 201 -36.18 5.01 17.01
N LEU A 202 -35.00 5.41 16.56
CA LEU A 202 -33.75 5.05 17.22
C LEU A 202 -33.83 5.35 18.73
N LYS A 203 -33.36 4.39 19.53
CA LYS A 203 -33.44 4.48 20.99
C LYS A 203 -32.53 5.59 21.53
N LYS A 204 -32.83 6.07 22.74
CA LYS A 204 -32.08 7.18 23.35
C LYS A 204 -30.59 6.85 23.51
N ASP A 205 -30.25 5.65 23.96
CA ASP A 205 -28.88 5.15 24.08
C ASP A 205 -28.13 5.16 22.73
N GLN A 206 -28.79 4.72 21.65
CA GLN A 206 -28.21 4.76 20.30
C GLN A 206 -27.93 6.19 19.82
N VAL A 207 -28.86 7.12 20.09
CA VAL A 207 -28.70 8.54 19.77
C VAL A 207 -27.54 9.14 20.57
N THR A 208 -27.43 8.81 21.85
CA THR A 208 -26.32 9.24 22.71
C THR A 208 -24.99 8.68 22.20
N PHE A 209 -24.89 7.38 21.91
CA PHE A 209 -23.68 6.76 21.39
C PHE A 209 -23.21 7.40 20.08
N PHE A 210 -24.14 7.64 19.14
CA PHE A 210 -23.83 8.37 17.91
C PHE A 210 -23.27 9.76 18.19
N ASN A 211 -23.93 10.55 19.04
CA ASN A 211 -23.52 11.92 19.35
C ASN A 211 -22.16 12.00 20.05
N GLU A 212 -21.86 11.06 20.95
CA GLU A 212 -20.59 11.01 21.69
C GLU A 212 -19.38 10.65 20.81
N HIS A 213 -19.57 9.78 19.81
CA HIS A 213 -18.49 9.24 18.97
C HIS A 213 -18.41 9.87 17.58
N ASN A 214 -19.40 10.67 17.18
CA ASN A 214 -19.38 11.44 15.94
C ASN A 214 -18.39 12.59 16.06
N ASN A 215 -17.25 12.47 15.37
CA ASN A 215 -16.27 13.54 15.34
C ASN A 215 -16.69 14.62 14.35
N ARG A 216 -17.27 15.71 14.86
CA ARG A 216 -17.69 16.86 14.02
C ARG A 216 -16.54 17.59 13.31
N ASN A 217 -15.29 17.31 13.67
CA ASN A 217 -14.11 17.80 12.95
C ASN A 217 -13.68 16.84 11.82
N ALA A 218 -14.19 15.60 11.81
CA ALA A 218 -14.04 14.72 10.66
C ALA A 218 -15.00 15.16 9.56
N PRO A 219 -14.61 15.08 8.28
CA PRO A 219 -15.47 15.52 7.18
C PRO A 219 -16.64 14.56 6.92
N PHE A 220 -16.55 13.34 7.46
CA PHE A 220 -17.44 12.23 7.16
C PHE A 220 -17.40 11.19 8.27
N THR A 221 -18.59 10.88 8.78
CA THR A 221 -18.83 9.91 9.84
C THR A 221 -19.89 8.91 9.37
N ILE A 222 -19.75 7.63 9.72
CA ILE A 222 -20.74 6.59 9.49
C ILE A 222 -21.17 6.00 10.83
N TYR A 223 -22.48 5.92 11.06
CA TYR A 223 -23.07 5.13 12.13
C TYR A 223 -23.76 3.89 11.56
N VAL A 224 -23.52 2.74 12.20
CA VAL A 224 -24.11 1.45 11.84
C VAL A 224 -24.76 0.83 13.07
N PRO A 225 -26.11 0.76 13.13
CA PRO A 225 -26.81 -0.08 14.09
C PRO A 225 -26.72 -1.54 13.63
N GLN A 226 -25.88 -2.32 14.30
CA GLN A 226 -25.45 -3.64 13.83
C GLN A 226 -26.60 -4.65 13.74
N GLN A 227 -27.63 -4.48 14.59
CA GLN A 227 -28.84 -5.31 14.56
C GLN A 227 -29.55 -5.29 13.19
N ASN A 228 -29.34 -4.26 12.37
CA ASN A 228 -29.97 -4.11 11.07
C ASN A 228 -29.09 -4.62 9.90
N ILE A 229 -27.83 -5.03 10.15
CA ILE A 229 -26.89 -5.50 9.11
C ILE A 229 -27.41 -6.74 8.38
N ALA A 230 -27.96 -7.73 9.10
CA ALA A 230 -28.51 -8.93 8.48
C ALA A 230 -29.64 -8.60 7.49
N SER A 231 -30.53 -7.71 7.88
CA SER A 231 -31.61 -7.20 7.02
C SER A 231 -31.06 -6.41 5.83
N PHE A 232 -30.05 -5.56 6.03
CA PHE A 232 -29.36 -4.82 4.96
C PHE A 232 -28.73 -5.76 3.92
N ILE A 233 -27.97 -6.77 4.35
CA ILE A 233 -27.33 -7.74 3.44
C ILE A 233 -28.37 -8.55 2.65
N SER A 234 -29.52 -8.85 3.26
CA SER A 234 -30.61 -9.58 2.60
C SER A 234 -31.22 -8.81 1.42
N VAL A 235 -31.05 -7.48 1.36
CA VAL A 235 -31.45 -6.67 0.20
C VAL A 235 -30.62 -7.05 -1.03
N PHE A 236 -29.34 -7.36 -0.85
CA PHE A 236 -28.40 -7.63 -1.94
C PHE A 236 -28.27 -9.11 -2.29
N LYS A 237 -28.53 -10.01 -1.33
CA LYS A 237 -28.31 -11.47 -1.44
C LYS A 237 -29.60 -12.26 -1.16
N GLU A 238 -29.80 -13.39 -1.84
CA GLU A 238 -30.94 -14.31 -1.55
C GLU A 238 -30.56 -15.42 -0.55
N ASN A 239 -29.32 -15.91 -0.64
CA ASN A 239 -28.84 -17.01 0.20
C ASN A 239 -28.40 -16.51 1.58
N ARG A 240 -28.40 -17.40 2.59
CA ARG A 240 -27.82 -17.05 3.89
C ARG A 240 -26.32 -16.78 3.77
N PRO A 241 -25.73 -15.91 4.61
CA PRO A 241 -24.28 -15.78 4.70
C PRO A 241 -23.63 -17.14 4.96
N GLY A 242 -22.49 -17.41 4.33
CA GLY A 242 -21.69 -18.60 4.66
C GLY A 242 -21.30 -18.60 6.13
N ASP A 243 -21.01 -19.77 6.70
CA ASP A 243 -20.75 -19.96 8.14
C ASP A 243 -19.75 -18.95 8.70
N PHE A 244 -18.76 -18.63 7.89
CA PHE A 244 -17.70 -17.69 8.17
C PHE A 244 -18.13 -16.23 8.39
N LEU A 245 -19.12 -15.74 7.64
CA LEU A 245 -19.60 -14.36 7.75
C LEU A 245 -20.64 -14.20 8.88
N ARG A 246 -21.23 -15.29 9.36
CA ARG A 246 -22.30 -15.23 10.37
C ARG A 246 -21.86 -14.56 11.67
N GLN A 247 -20.58 -14.71 12.04
CA GLN A 247 -20.01 -14.09 13.24
C GLN A 247 -19.95 -12.55 13.17
N PHE A 248 -20.08 -11.95 11.98
CA PHE A 248 -20.09 -10.50 11.79
C PHE A 248 -21.48 -9.96 11.42
N VAL A 249 -22.27 -10.73 10.67
CA VAL A 249 -23.56 -10.27 10.12
C VAL A 249 -24.67 -10.21 11.17
N ASN A 250 -24.60 -11.04 12.21
CA ASN A 250 -25.64 -11.16 13.22
C ASN A 250 -25.25 -10.49 14.56
N LEU A 251 -24.20 -9.67 14.57
CA LEU A 251 -23.80 -8.93 15.77
C LEU A 251 -24.90 -7.95 16.17
N LYS A 252 -25.13 -7.85 17.49
CA LYS A 252 -25.99 -6.82 18.07
C LYS A 252 -25.15 -5.80 18.78
N GLY A 253 -25.38 -4.54 18.44
CA GLY A 253 -24.48 -3.48 18.85
C GLY A 253 -24.58 -2.30 17.93
N GLU A 254 -23.57 -1.46 18.01
CA GLU A 254 -23.49 -0.25 17.22
C GLU A 254 -22.04 0.17 17.01
N THR A 255 -21.82 0.87 15.89
CA THR A 255 -20.50 1.32 15.47
C THR A 255 -20.59 2.75 14.97
N VAL A 256 -19.63 3.59 15.39
CA VAL A 256 -19.38 4.89 14.77
C VAL A 256 -17.98 4.89 14.17
N TRP A 257 -17.89 5.20 12.88
CA TRP A 257 -16.66 5.32 12.14
C TRP A 257 -16.46 6.73 11.62
N ASN A 258 -15.26 7.26 11.79
CA ASN A 258 -14.84 8.53 11.20
C ASN A 258 -13.84 8.25 10.07
N ILE A 259 -13.90 9.00 8.98
CA ILE A 259 -12.97 8.82 7.87
C ILE A 259 -11.56 9.31 8.23
N ASN A 260 -10.55 8.56 7.78
CA ASN A 260 -9.17 9.00 7.70
C ASN A 260 -8.80 9.20 6.22
N PHE A 261 -8.09 10.29 5.92
CA PHE A 261 -7.93 10.77 4.55
C PHE A 261 -6.81 10.07 3.78
N LYS A 262 -7.16 9.38 2.68
CA LYS A 262 -6.24 8.95 1.62
C LYS A 262 -6.99 8.82 0.29
N GLN A 263 -6.37 9.18 -0.83
CA GLN A 263 -7.03 9.18 -2.15
C GLN A 263 -7.24 7.77 -2.72
N ASP A 264 -6.42 6.80 -2.31
CA ASP A 264 -6.37 5.43 -2.83
C ASP A 264 -7.03 4.38 -1.91
N ALA A 265 -7.59 4.81 -0.78
CA ALA A 265 -8.31 3.92 0.12
C ALA A 265 -9.40 4.64 0.91
N LEU A 266 -10.54 3.97 1.09
CA LEU A 266 -11.51 4.36 2.10
C LEU A 266 -11.04 3.79 3.43
N MET A 267 -10.69 4.67 4.37
CA MET A 267 -10.24 4.29 5.71
C MET A 267 -11.22 4.84 6.74
N LEU A 268 -11.86 3.96 7.48
CA LEU A 268 -12.86 4.29 8.49
C LEU A 268 -12.37 3.75 9.83
N THR A 269 -12.42 4.55 10.90
CA THR A 269 -11.98 4.13 12.24
C THR A 269 -12.88 4.70 13.33
N GLY A 270 -13.18 3.88 14.33
CA GLY A 270 -13.89 4.34 15.53
C GLY A 270 -14.38 3.23 16.43
N GLU A 271 -15.26 3.57 17.37
CA GLU A 271 -15.72 2.68 18.44
C GLU A 271 -16.84 1.75 17.94
N SER A 272 -16.80 0.50 18.39
CA SER A 272 -17.84 -0.51 18.24
C SER A 272 -18.19 -1.10 19.60
N GLN A 273 -19.47 -1.03 19.95
CA GLN A 273 -20.01 -1.61 21.17
C GLN A 273 -20.93 -2.78 20.84
N LEU A 274 -20.84 -3.86 21.61
CA LEU A 274 -21.75 -5.01 21.53
C LEU A 274 -22.73 -4.99 22.71
N VAL A 275 -23.98 -5.42 22.47
CA VAL A 275 -25.02 -5.52 23.51
C VAL A 275 -24.91 -6.86 24.26
N ASP A 276 -24.87 -7.98 23.54
CA ASP A 276 -24.94 -9.33 24.11
C ASP A 276 -23.54 -10.00 24.14
N LYS A 277 -22.53 -9.31 24.70
CA LYS A 277 -21.10 -9.70 24.66
C LYS A 277 -20.84 -11.18 24.98
N ASP A 278 -21.48 -11.71 26.02
CA ASP A 278 -21.23 -13.08 26.49
C ASP A 278 -21.85 -14.18 25.60
N SER A 279 -22.71 -13.81 24.65
CA SER A 279 -23.36 -14.76 23.73
C SER A 279 -22.70 -14.77 22.36
N GLU A 280 -21.97 -13.70 22.01
CA GLU A 280 -21.35 -13.51 20.71
C GLU A 280 -19.88 -13.94 20.73
N TYR A 281 -19.48 -14.79 19.79
CA TYR A 281 -18.11 -15.32 19.72
C TYR A 281 -17.05 -14.20 19.57
N ILE A 282 -17.36 -13.16 18.80
CA ILE A 282 -16.45 -12.00 18.64
C ILE A 282 -16.23 -11.29 19.99
N GLY A 283 -17.19 -11.33 20.92
CA GLY A 283 -17.08 -10.74 22.25
C GLY A 283 -15.90 -11.26 23.08
N LEU A 284 -15.41 -12.49 22.81
CA LEU A 284 -14.23 -13.08 23.46
C LEU A 284 -12.95 -12.24 23.29
N PHE A 285 -12.89 -11.44 22.23
CA PHE A 285 -11.72 -10.62 21.92
C PHE A 285 -11.77 -9.21 22.54
N ALA A 286 -12.92 -8.79 23.11
CA ALA A 286 -13.14 -7.41 23.53
C ALA A 286 -12.27 -6.99 24.73
N ASN A 287 -11.88 -7.95 25.56
CA ASN A 287 -10.99 -7.77 26.70
C ASN A 287 -9.53 -8.17 26.41
N GLN A 288 -9.24 -8.67 25.21
CA GLN A 288 -7.90 -9.03 24.80
C GLN A 288 -7.16 -7.78 24.31
N ARG A 289 -5.86 -7.70 24.61
CA ARG A 289 -5.01 -6.69 23.97
C ARG A 289 -4.79 -7.10 22.51
N LYS A 290 -4.79 -6.13 21.60
CA LYS A 290 -4.38 -6.36 20.20
C LYS A 290 -2.96 -6.91 20.14
N THR A 291 -2.68 -7.80 19.19
CA THR A 291 -1.35 -8.37 18.97
C THR A 291 -1.01 -8.35 17.49
N ASN A 292 0.27 -8.58 17.17
CA ASN A 292 0.72 -8.70 15.79
C ASN A 292 0.18 -9.96 15.12
N GLN A 293 -0.60 -9.75 14.06
CA GLN A 293 -1.09 -10.76 13.14
C GLN A 293 -0.09 -10.93 12.00
N ARG A 294 0.24 -12.17 11.63
CA ARG A 294 1.27 -12.52 10.64
C ARG A 294 0.98 -13.81 9.87
N LEU A 295 -0.12 -14.50 10.16
CA LEU A 295 -0.48 -15.74 9.48
C LEU A 295 -0.78 -15.50 8.00
N TYR A 296 -1.25 -14.31 7.64
CA TYR A 296 -1.46 -13.91 6.25
C TYR A 296 -0.24 -14.07 5.34
N ASN A 297 0.99 -14.04 5.88
CA ASN A 297 2.23 -14.30 5.14
C ASN A 297 2.30 -15.71 4.55
N TYR A 298 1.48 -16.64 5.05
CA TYR A 298 1.44 -18.03 4.63
C TYR A 298 0.21 -18.35 3.77
N PHE A 299 -0.68 -17.39 3.51
CA PHE A 299 -1.91 -17.66 2.76
C PHE A 299 -1.60 -17.79 1.26
N PRO A 300 -2.14 -18.81 0.57
CA PRO A 300 -2.00 -18.98 -0.88
C PRO A 300 -2.39 -17.76 -1.70
N SER A 301 -1.76 -17.58 -2.86
CA SER A 301 -2.08 -16.49 -3.81
C SER A 301 -3.54 -16.43 -4.28
N ASN A 302 -4.22 -17.59 -4.27
CA ASN A 302 -5.62 -17.74 -4.67
C ASN A 302 -6.61 -17.64 -3.50
N THR A 303 -6.17 -17.17 -2.32
CA THR A 303 -7.03 -16.86 -1.18
C THR A 303 -8.06 -15.80 -1.56
N MET A 304 -9.34 -16.16 -1.47
CA MET A 304 -10.46 -15.25 -1.73
C MET A 304 -10.76 -14.39 -0.51
N MET A 305 -10.89 -15.01 0.67
CA MET A 305 -11.16 -14.33 1.92
C MET A 305 -10.45 -15.01 3.08
N TYR A 306 -10.17 -14.28 4.15
CA TYR A 306 -9.62 -14.85 5.38
C TYR A 306 -10.10 -14.08 6.62
N VAL A 307 -10.00 -14.74 7.76
CA VAL A 307 -10.11 -14.11 9.08
C VAL A 307 -8.94 -14.62 9.88
N GLU A 308 -8.15 -13.67 10.33
CA GLU A 308 -7.06 -13.90 11.25
C GLU A 308 -7.47 -13.41 12.63
N TYR A 309 -7.24 -14.27 13.62
CA TYR A 309 -7.59 -14.04 15.01
C TYR A 309 -6.33 -14.08 15.86
N SER A 310 -6.35 -13.30 16.93
CA SER A 310 -5.29 -13.32 17.92
C SER A 310 -5.78 -12.88 19.30
N PHE A 311 -5.31 -13.60 20.32
CA PHE A 311 -5.51 -13.27 21.73
C PHE A 311 -4.17 -13.07 22.44
N SER A 312 -4.17 -12.22 23.47
CA SER A 312 -2.97 -11.82 24.19
C SER A 312 -2.75 -12.59 25.49
N ASP A 313 -3.83 -13.07 26.11
CA ASP A 313 -3.82 -13.73 27.41
C ASP A 313 -4.53 -15.09 27.28
N SER A 314 -3.72 -16.14 27.27
CA SER A 314 -4.17 -17.52 27.09
C SER A 314 -5.10 -18.00 28.19
N LYS A 315 -4.88 -17.55 29.44
CA LYS A 315 -5.69 -17.99 30.58
C LYS A 315 -7.12 -17.46 30.46
N SER A 316 -7.26 -16.15 30.30
CA SER A 316 -8.56 -15.50 30.11
C SER A 316 -9.27 -16.02 28.85
N TRP A 317 -8.53 -16.21 27.74
CA TRP A 317 -9.10 -16.80 26.52
C TRP A 317 -9.79 -18.14 26.78
N PHE A 318 -9.10 -19.09 27.43
CA PHE A 318 -9.67 -20.42 27.64
C PHE A 318 -10.79 -20.44 28.70
N GLU A 319 -10.73 -19.55 29.71
CA GLU A 319 -11.80 -19.36 30.68
C GLU A 319 -13.07 -18.80 30.01
N ASP A 320 -12.93 -17.72 29.24
CA ASP A 320 -14.03 -17.06 28.52
C ASP A 320 -14.62 -17.95 27.43
N LEU A 321 -13.76 -18.67 26.68
CA LEU A 321 -14.20 -19.63 25.67
C LEU A 321 -15.01 -20.77 26.28
N ALA A 322 -14.57 -21.32 27.43
CA ALA A 322 -15.30 -22.38 28.11
C ALA A 322 -16.67 -21.89 28.60
N PHE A 323 -16.73 -20.65 29.13
CA PHE A 323 -17.98 -20.02 29.51
C PHE A 323 -18.92 -19.82 28.31
N TRP A 324 -18.41 -19.28 27.19
CA TRP A 324 -19.17 -19.12 25.96
C TRP A 324 -19.67 -20.47 25.41
N GLN A 325 -18.81 -21.49 25.38
CA GLN A 325 -19.16 -22.85 24.94
C GLN A 325 -20.26 -23.47 25.81
N SER A 326 -20.32 -23.16 27.11
CA SER A 326 -21.36 -23.66 28.01
C SER A 326 -22.78 -23.21 27.64
N LYS A 327 -22.89 -22.13 26.85
CA LYS A 327 -24.14 -21.57 26.34
C LYS A 327 -24.50 -22.06 24.94
N GLN A 328 -23.64 -22.87 24.30
CA GLN A 328 -23.87 -23.38 22.96
C GLN A 328 -24.59 -24.74 22.96
N ASP A 329 -25.40 -24.99 21.94
CA ASP A 329 -26.18 -26.23 21.80
C ASP A 329 -25.32 -27.51 21.81
N ASN A 330 -24.05 -27.42 21.38
CA ASN A 330 -23.14 -28.56 21.29
C ASN A 330 -22.32 -28.83 22.57
N PHE A 331 -22.57 -28.11 23.67
CA PHE A 331 -21.77 -28.24 24.89
C PHE A 331 -21.73 -29.66 25.47
N GLN A 332 -22.88 -30.35 25.52
CA GLN A 332 -22.97 -31.72 26.04
C GLN A 332 -22.11 -32.70 25.21
N GLN A 333 -22.08 -32.51 23.89
CA GLN A 333 -21.22 -33.30 23.00
C GLN A 333 -19.73 -33.06 23.29
N LEU A 334 -19.33 -31.80 23.52
CA LEU A 334 -17.95 -31.46 23.87
C LEU A 334 -17.54 -32.09 25.21
N GLN A 335 -18.43 -32.12 26.21
CA GLN A 335 -18.15 -32.76 27.49
C GLN A 335 -18.01 -34.28 27.36
N GLY A 336 -18.91 -34.93 26.61
CA GLY A 336 -18.83 -36.37 26.35
C GLY A 336 -17.50 -36.75 25.70
N GLN A 337 -17.11 -36.01 24.65
CA GLN A 337 -15.84 -36.22 23.97
C GLN A 337 -14.62 -35.98 24.89
N ALA A 338 -14.67 -34.98 25.79
CA ALA A 338 -13.56 -34.73 26.71
C ALA A 338 -13.32 -35.93 27.63
N LYS A 339 -14.39 -36.59 28.10
CA LYS A 339 -14.30 -37.82 28.90
C LYS A 339 -13.67 -38.95 28.10
N GLU A 340 -14.09 -39.14 26.85
CA GLU A 340 -13.53 -40.18 25.97
C GLU A 340 -12.04 -39.96 25.69
N ILE A 341 -11.62 -38.72 25.42
CA ILE A 341 -10.21 -38.39 25.19
C ILE A 341 -9.39 -38.64 26.45
N ASN A 342 -9.90 -38.22 27.61
CA ASN A 342 -9.20 -38.41 28.88
C ASN A 342 -9.10 -39.90 29.28
N ASN A 343 -10.09 -40.72 28.93
CA ASN A 343 -10.03 -42.18 29.11
C ASN A 343 -8.97 -42.84 28.22
N ASN A 344 -8.69 -42.28 27.03
CA ASN A 344 -7.63 -42.77 26.15
C ASN A 344 -6.22 -42.38 26.65
N ARG A 345 -6.05 -41.12 27.08
CA ARG A 345 -4.83 -40.65 27.73
C ARG A 345 -5.17 -39.48 28.66
N GLU A 346 -4.96 -39.70 29.95
CA GLU A 346 -5.20 -38.67 30.96
C GLU A 346 -4.33 -37.42 30.70
N GLY A 347 -4.93 -36.25 30.81
CA GLY A 347 -4.23 -34.96 30.64
C GLY A 347 -3.95 -34.55 29.18
N LEU A 348 -4.27 -35.38 28.17
CA LEU A 348 -3.94 -35.10 26.77
C LEU A 348 -4.48 -33.75 26.27
N LEU A 349 -5.69 -33.36 26.70
CA LEU A 349 -6.27 -32.08 26.31
C LEU A 349 -5.51 -30.89 26.90
N GLY A 350 -5.05 -31.00 28.15
CA GLY A 350 -4.25 -29.96 28.79
C GLY A 350 -2.84 -29.89 28.20
N ASP A 351 -2.24 -31.05 27.93
CA ASP A 351 -0.96 -31.16 27.22
C ASP A 351 -1.04 -30.53 25.83
N PHE A 352 -2.11 -30.76 25.07
CA PHE A 352 -2.27 -30.13 23.76
C PHE A 352 -2.50 -28.63 23.88
N GLN A 353 -3.32 -28.19 24.84
CA GLN A 353 -3.57 -26.76 25.10
C GLN A 353 -2.27 -25.99 25.37
N SER A 354 -1.34 -26.57 26.13
CA SER A 354 -0.06 -25.92 26.45
C SER A 354 0.87 -25.75 25.25
N THR A 355 0.63 -26.49 24.15
CA THR A 355 1.38 -26.31 22.89
C THR A 355 0.87 -25.16 22.04
N LEU A 356 -0.36 -24.69 22.24
CA LEU A 356 -1.02 -23.71 21.39
C LEU A 356 -0.60 -22.28 21.72
N ALA A 357 -0.33 -21.47 20.70
CA ALA A 357 -0.10 -20.05 20.86
C ALA A 357 -1.36 -19.21 20.52
N GLY A 358 -1.24 -17.89 20.59
CA GLY A 358 -2.36 -16.94 20.53
C GLY A 358 -2.96 -16.69 19.15
N ASN A 359 -2.27 -17.07 18.06
CA ASN A 359 -2.67 -16.69 16.70
C ASN A 359 -3.25 -17.89 15.93
N PHE A 360 -4.39 -17.69 15.28
CA PHE A 360 -5.02 -18.67 14.41
C PHE A 360 -5.79 -18.00 13.29
N ALA A 361 -6.03 -18.72 12.19
CA ALA A 361 -6.74 -18.16 11.05
C ALA A 361 -7.49 -19.22 10.26
N VAL A 362 -8.44 -18.75 9.45
CA VAL A 362 -9.05 -19.53 8.39
C VAL A 362 -9.06 -18.71 7.10
N ALA A 363 -8.70 -19.35 5.99
CA ALA A 363 -8.71 -18.77 4.66
C ALA A 363 -9.59 -19.63 3.74
N GLU A 364 -10.50 -18.99 3.01
CA GLU A 364 -11.27 -19.61 1.93
C GLU A 364 -10.61 -19.26 0.60
N GLN A 365 -10.37 -20.28 -0.22
CA GLN A 365 -9.76 -20.14 -1.54
C GLN A 365 -10.82 -19.89 -2.61
N SER A 366 -10.40 -19.44 -3.81
CA SER A 366 -11.30 -19.22 -4.95
C SER A 366 -12.06 -20.46 -5.46
N ASN A 367 -11.62 -21.67 -5.08
CA ASN A 367 -12.35 -22.92 -5.31
C ASN A 367 -13.29 -23.32 -4.15
N SER A 368 -13.48 -22.43 -3.17
CA SER A 368 -14.26 -22.63 -1.93
C SER A 368 -13.71 -23.67 -0.95
N ASP A 369 -12.45 -24.11 -1.11
CA ASP A 369 -11.77 -24.92 -0.10
C ASP A 369 -11.27 -24.04 1.06
N TYR A 370 -11.40 -24.56 2.28
CA TYR A 370 -10.90 -23.92 3.50
C TYR A 370 -9.51 -24.44 3.90
N LEU A 371 -8.64 -23.51 4.29
CA LEU A 371 -7.39 -23.74 4.99
C LEU A 371 -7.45 -23.13 6.38
N GLY A 372 -7.04 -23.88 7.40
CA GLY A 372 -6.96 -23.44 8.78
C GLY A 372 -5.50 -23.37 9.23
N PHE A 373 -5.20 -22.42 10.10
CA PHE A 373 -3.85 -22.14 10.57
C PHE A 373 -3.86 -21.97 12.09
N ILE A 374 -2.96 -22.66 12.80
CA ILE A 374 -2.82 -22.56 14.26
C ILE A 374 -1.34 -22.46 14.61
N THR A 375 -0.96 -21.40 15.32
CA THR A 375 0.42 -21.23 15.81
C THR A 375 0.71 -22.09 17.04
N ILE A 376 1.94 -22.57 17.13
CA ILE A 376 2.44 -23.47 18.19
C ILE A 376 3.55 -22.76 18.96
N GLN A 377 3.43 -22.72 20.30
CA GLN A 377 4.45 -22.16 21.19
C GLN A 377 5.43 -23.20 21.73
N ASP A 378 5.04 -24.49 21.76
CA ASP A 378 5.90 -25.59 22.22
C ASP A 378 5.87 -26.76 21.23
N SER A 379 6.69 -26.63 20.18
CA SER A 379 6.86 -27.64 19.13
C SER A 379 7.43 -28.95 19.68
N SER A 380 8.24 -28.92 20.74
CA SER A 380 8.83 -30.11 21.37
C SER A 380 7.75 -30.93 22.07
N LYS A 381 6.92 -30.29 22.89
CA LYS A 381 5.79 -30.93 23.57
C LYS A 381 4.77 -31.48 22.57
N LEU A 382 4.51 -30.74 21.49
CA LEU A 382 3.64 -31.23 20.43
C LEU A 382 4.16 -32.54 19.82
N ASN A 383 5.46 -32.64 19.54
CA ASN A 383 6.06 -33.87 18.99
C ASN A 383 5.95 -35.07 19.95
N GLU A 384 6.02 -34.85 21.27
CA GLU A 384 5.79 -35.91 22.27
C GLU A 384 4.36 -36.46 22.23
N ILE A 385 3.37 -35.59 21.99
CA ILE A 385 1.95 -35.94 22.13
C ILE A 385 1.24 -36.20 20.80
N ILE A 386 1.83 -35.83 19.64
CA ILE A 386 1.16 -35.84 18.33
C ILE A 386 0.60 -37.21 17.95
N SER A 387 1.30 -38.30 18.27
CA SER A 387 0.85 -39.67 17.99
C SER A 387 -0.41 -40.08 18.76
N ASN A 388 -0.68 -39.42 19.89
CA ASN A 388 -1.85 -39.65 20.74
C ASN A 388 -3.07 -38.87 20.28
N ILE A 389 -2.87 -37.69 19.68
CA ILE A 389 -3.98 -36.83 19.22
C ILE A 389 -4.25 -36.95 17.72
N ALA A 390 -3.29 -37.44 16.93
CA ALA A 390 -3.38 -37.57 15.49
C ALA A 390 -2.78 -38.90 14.97
N GLU A 391 -3.24 -39.31 13.79
CA GLU A 391 -2.71 -40.44 13.03
C GLU A 391 -1.91 -39.91 11.84
N ASN A 392 -0.75 -40.52 11.53
CA ASN A 392 0.03 -40.19 10.34
C ASN A 392 -0.59 -40.87 9.12
N VAL A 393 -0.86 -40.09 8.06
CA VAL A 393 -1.53 -40.57 6.85
C VAL A 393 -0.54 -40.69 5.68
N SER A 394 0.34 -39.69 5.49
CA SER A 394 1.34 -39.67 4.41
C SER A 394 2.32 -38.51 4.59
N ASP A 395 3.63 -38.67 4.32
CA ASP A 395 4.61 -37.58 4.20
C ASP A 395 4.47 -36.45 5.24
N SER A 396 4.48 -36.79 6.53
CA SER A 396 4.31 -35.83 7.65
C SER A 396 2.97 -35.06 7.64
N THR A 397 1.98 -35.59 6.93
CA THR A 397 0.57 -35.20 7.00
C THR A 397 -0.14 -36.11 7.99
N TYR A 398 -0.90 -35.49 8.88
CA TYR A 398 -1.61 -36.12 9.96
C TYR A 398 -3.10 -35.89 9.82
N ARG A 399 -3.90 -36.69 10.53
CA ARG A 399 -5.33 -36.45 10.72
C ARG A 399 -5.65 -36.55 12.20
N PHE A 400 -6.44 -35.61 12.73
CA PHE A 400 -6.86 -35.71 14.13
C PHE A 400 -7.66 -37.00 14.37
N ARG A 401 -7.36 -37.69 15.47
CA ARG A 401 -8.09 -38.90 15.89
C ARG A 401 -9.50 -38.56 16.35
N PHE A 402 -9.64 -37.41 16.99
CA PHE A 402 -10.89 -36.92 17.57
C PHE A 402 -11.47 -35.78 16.73
N ALA A 403 -12.80 -35.74 16.60
CA ALA A 403 -13.47 -34.64 15.91
C ALA A 403 -13.40 -33.34 16.72
N ASN A 404 -13.63 -32.20 16.08
CA ASN A 404 -13.81 -30.87 16.66
C ASN A 404 -12.68 -30.41 17.60
N ILE A 405 -11.48 -30.97 17.47
CA ILE A 405 -10.29 -30.52 18.23
C ILE A 405 -10.02 -29.02 17.96
N PRO A 406 -10.00 -28.51 16.71
CA PRO A 406 -9.84 -27.08 16.48
C PRO A 406 -10.93 -26.23 17.15
N TYR A 407 -12.20 -26.61 16.98
CA TYR A 407 -13.33 -25.90 17.60
C TYR A 407 -13.25 -25.87 19.13
N ARG A 408 -12.72 -26.92 19.78
CA ARG A 408 -12.58 -26.97 21.24
C ARG A 408 -11.71 -25.83 21.77
N TYR A 409 -10.61 -25.51 21.11
CA TYR A 409 -9.64 -24.53 21.59
C TYR A 409 -9.83 -23.14 20.97
N PHE A 410 -10.55 -23.05 19.85
CA PHE A 410 -10.68 -21.82 19.09
C PHE A 410 -12.12 -21.42 18.77
N GLY A 411 -13.13 -22.20 19.16
CA GLY A 411 -14.55 -21.87 18.98
C GLY A 411 -14.96 -21.70 17.50
N ASP A 412 -15.88 -20.76 17.26
CA ASP A 412 -16.51 -20.58 15.94
C ASP A 412 -15.52 -20.23 14.82
N GLY A 413 -14.37 -19.61 15.15
CA GLY A 413 -13.33 -19.28 14.17
C GLY A 413 -12.75 -20.50 13.44
N LEU A 414 -12.75 -21.70 14.05
CA LEU A 414 -12.28 -22.95 13.43
C LEU A 414 -13.36 -24.03 13.33
N LYS A 415 -14.65 -23.64 13.41
CA LYS A 415 -15.80 -24.56 13.33
C LYS A 415 -15.88 -25.35 12.02
N ALA A 416 -15.37 -24.78 10.93
CA ALA A 416 -15.35 -25.43 9.62
C ALA A 416 -14.52 -26.71 9.59
N PHE A 417 -13.65 -26.94 10.58
CA PHE A 417 -12.70 -28.04 10.62
C PHE A 417 -13.14 -29.14 11.60
N SER A 418 -14.00 -30.04 11.14
CA SER A 418 -14.53 -31.10 12.01
C SER A 418 -13.52 -32.20 12.31
N ARG A 419 -12.85 -32.80 11.31
CA ARG A 419 -11.77 -33.77 11.56
C ARG A 419 -10.70 -33.64 10.48
N PRO A 420 -10.02 -32.49 10.44
CA PRO A 420 -9.19 -32.11 9.31
C PRO A 420 -7.90 -32.94 9.23
N TYR A 421 -7.35 -32.98 8.03
CA TYR A 421 -5.95 -33.32 7.79
C TYR A 421 -5.11 -32.08 8.08
N PHE A 422 -3.89 -32.27 8.56
CA PHE A 422 -2.97 -31.16 8.81
C PHE A 422 -1.52 -31.56 8.56
N VAL A 423 -0.71 -30.56 8.26
CA VAL A 423 0.75 -30.66 8.16
C VAL A 423 1.36 -29.62 9.10
N ARG A 424 2.55 -29.90 9.62
CA ARG A 424 3.33 -28.92 10.37
C ARG A 424 4.26 -28.17 9.42
N ILE A 425 4.16 -26.84 9.39
CA ILE A 425 5.09 -25.96 8.68
C ILE A 425 5.64 -24.97 9.69
N ASN A 426 6.96 -24.95 9.88
CA ASN A 426 7.62 -24.18 10.93
C ASN A 426 6.95 -24.44 12.30
N ASP A 427 6.57 -23.38 13.02
CA ASP A 427 5.86 -23.43 14.30
C ASP A 427 4.33 -23.27 14.13
N MET A 428 3.77 -23.89 13.10
CA MET A 428 2.35 -23.80 12.79
C MET A 428 1.79 -25.12 12.26
N LEU A 429 0.52 -25.38 12.59
CA LEU A 429 -0.31 -26.39 11.94
C LEU A 429 -1.10 -25.74 10.82
N VAL A 430 -1.00 -26.29 9.61
CA VAL A 430 -1.86 -25.93 8.47
C VAL A 430 -2.77 -27.10 8.16
N MET A 431 -4.08 -26.84 8.08
CA MET A 431 -5.09 -27.88 8.03
C MET A 431 -6.17 -27.65 6.97
N ALA A 432 -6.75 -28.73 6.46
CA ALA A 432 -7.90 -28.71 5.57
C ALA A 432 -8.77 -29.95 5.77
N ASN A 433 -10.04 -29.89 5.36
CA ASN A 433 -10.94 -31.03 5.46
C ASN A 433 -10.61 -32.14 4.44
N GLN A 434 -9.91 -31.82 3.35
CA GLN A 434 -9.49 -32.76 2.33
C GLN A 434 -7.97 -32.89 2.30
N LEU A 435 -7.47 -34.12 2.15
CA LEU A 435 -6.04 -34.40 2.03
C LEU A 435 -5.40 -33.71 0.81
N SER A 436 -6.12 -33.68 -0.31
CA SER A 436 -5.70 -33.00 -1.55
C SER A 436 -5.41 -31.51 -1.34
N THR A 437 -6.24 -30.80 -0.57
CA THR A 437 -6.06 -29.37 -0.27
C THR A 437 -4.80 -29.13 0.56
N VAL A 438 -4.47 -30.02 1.52
CA VAL A 438 -3.22 -29.92 2.28
C VAL A 438 -2.01 -30.16 1.37
N GLN A 439 -2.05 -31.17 0.51
CA GLN A 439 -0.97 -31.48 -0.43
C GLN A 439 -0.75 -30.35 -1.44
N GLU A 440 -1.85 -29.75 -1.93
CA GLU A 440 -1.83 -28.56 -2.78
C GLU A 440 -1.14 -27.38 -2.09
N TYR A 441 -1.54 -27.11 -0.84
CA TYR A 441 -0.96 -26.06 -0.03
C TYR A 441 0.56 -26.26 0.16
N VAL A 442 1.01 -27.48 0.46
CA VAL A 442 2.45 -27.79 0.60
C VAL A 442 3.20 -27.49 -0.70
N ARG A 443 2.61 -27.76 -1.87
CA ARG A 443 3.23 -27.42 -3.16
C ARG A 443 3.34 -25.91 -3.36
N LYS A 444 2.27 -25.16 -3.07
CA LYS A 444 2.29 -23.69 -3.13
C LYS A 444 3.31 -23.09 -2.17
N TRP A 445 3.40 -23.64 -0.96
CA TRP A 445 4.40 -23.23 0.03
C TRP A 445 5.83 -23.43 -0.46
N LYS A 446 6.15 -24.59 -1.06
CA LYS A 446 7.47 -24.84 -1.67
C LYS A 446 7.79 -23.89 -2.82
N ASN A 447 6.77 -23.49 -3.58
CA ASN A 447 6.91 -22.59 -4.72
C ASN A 447 6.82 -21.09 -4.36
N LYS A 448 6.69 -20.74 -3.07
CA LYS A 448 6.46 -19.37 -2.59
C LYS A 448 5.26 -18.66 -3.24
N ASP A 449 4.21 -19.41 -3.59
CA ASP A 449 3.01 -18.89 -4.27
C ASP A 449 1.96 -18.37 -3.26
N PHE A 450 2.20 -17.16 -2.73
CA PHE A 450 1.41 -16.56 -1.64
C PHE A 450 0.68 -15.27 -2.02
N LEU A 451 -0.35 -14.93 -1.23
CA LEU A 451 -1.15 -13.71 -1.40
C LEU A 451 -0.30 -12.44 -1.26
N VAL A 452 0.66 -12.46 -0.33
CA VAL A 452 1.57 -11.36 -0.01
C VAL A 452 2.53 -10.97 -1.14
N ALA A 453 2.74 -11.86 -2.13
CA ALA A 453 3.57 -11.55 -3.27
C ALA A 453 2.91 -10.49 -4.19
N SER A 454 1.57 -10.42 -4.20
CA SER A 454 0.86 -9.51 -5.11
C SER A 454 1.04 -8.03 -4.73
N LEU A 455 1.24 -7.16 -5.73
CA LEU A 455 1.33 -5.70 -5.54
C LEU A 455 0.13 -5.15 -4.77
N GLY A 456 -1.08 -5.60 -5.12
CA GLY A 456 -2.29 -5.18 -4.42
C GLY A 456 -2.24 -5.46 -2.91
N PHE A 457 -1.71 -6.63 -2.52
CA PHE A 457 -1.58 -6.98 -1.10
C PHE A 457 -0.50 -6.15 -0.40
N LYS A 458 0.63 -5.89 -1.06
CA LYS A 458 1.69 -5.01 -0.51
C LYS A 458 1.14 -3.63 -0.17
N ASN A 459 0.32 -3.05 -1.04
CA ASN A 459 -0.33 -1.75 -0.78
C ASN A 459 -1.35 -1.84 0.35
N TYR A 460 -2.12 -2.92 0.39
CA TYR A 460 -3.04 -3.19 1.48
C TYR A 460 -2.31 -3.24 2.83
N GLU A 461 -1.19 -3.96 2.92
CA GLU A 461 -0.38 -4.06 4.14
C GLU A 461 0.27 -2.73 4.55
N GLN A 462 0.67 -1.89 3.59
CA GLN A 462 1.17 -0.54 3.89
C GLN A 462 0.09 0.38 4.48
N ILE A 463 -1.15 0.23 4.04
CA ILE A 463 -2.29 1.07 4.48
C ILE A 463 -2.88 0.53 5.78
N GLN A 464 -3.00 -0.79 5.90
CA GLN A 464 -3.56 -1.47 7.06
C GLN A 464 -2.45 -2.00 7.96
N GLY A 465 -2.35 -1.47 9.17
CA GLY A 465 -1.48 -2.04 10.20
C GLY A 465 -1.83 -3.50 10.55
N ASN A 466 -0.85 -4.26 11.03
CA ASN A 466 -0.99 -5.69 11.33
C ASN A 466 -1.30 -5.99 12.82
N GLU A 467 -1.57 -4.97 13.64
CA GLU A 467 -1.99 -5.15 15.03
C GLU A 467 -3.51 -5.12 15.18
N ALA A 468 -4.11 -6.26 15.49
CA ALA A 468 -5.55 -6.40 15.77
C ALA A 468 -5.80 -7.62 16.66
N ASN A 469 -7.06 -7.88 17.00
CA ASN A 469 -7.51 -9.16 17.55
C ASN A 469 -8.25 -9.99 16.50
N VAL A 470 -9.02 -9.35 15.62
CA VAL A 470 -9.72 -10.00 14.52
C VAL A 470 -9.54 -9.16 13.26
N THR A 471 -9.09 -9.77 12.17
CA THR A 471 -9.01 -9.13 10.84
C THR A 471 -9.77 -9.99 9.85
N PHE A 472 -10.90 -9.50 9.34
CA PHE A 472 -11.56 -10.05 8.15
C PHE A 472 -11.02 -9.36 6.89
N PHE A 473 -10.78 -10.12 5.84
CA PHE A 473 -10.33 -9.63 4.54
C PHE A 473 -11.01 -10.39 3.41
N ILE A 474 -11.35 -9.68 2.33
CA ILE A 474 -11.78 -10.26 1.05
C ILE A 474 -11.05 -9.59 -0.12
N ASN A 475 -10.52 -10.42 -1.02
CA ASN A 475 -9.93 -10.00 -2.28
C ASN A 475 -11.00 -9.99 -3.38
N THR A 476 -11.27 -8.83 -3.98
CA THR A 476 -12.34 -8.67 -4.98
C THR A 476 -12.09 -9.52 -6.23
N LYS A 477 -10.84 -9.65 -6.67
CA LYS A 477 -10.49 -10.43 -7.88
C LYS A 477 -10.70 -11.93 -7.64
N ASN A 478 -10.10 -12.47 -6.58
CA ASN A 478 -10.20 -13.89 -6.24
C ASN A 478 -11.63 -14.27 -5.84
N GLY A 479 -12.39 -13.33 -5.26
CA GLY A 479 -13.80 -13.50 -4.88
C GLY A 479 -14.82 -13.07 -5.92
N GLY A 480 -14.43 -12.57 -7.08
CA GLY A 480 -15.35 -11.93 -8.03
C GLY A 480 -16.49 -12.85 -8.49
N ASN A 481 -16.18 -14.11 -8.79
CA ASN A 481 -17.18 -15.12 -9.14
C ASN A 481 -18.12 -15.40 -7.96
N PHE A 482 -17.57 -15.55 -6.75
CA PHE A 482 -18.37 -15.78 -5.55
C PHE A 482 -19.32 -14.61 -5.26
N ILE A 483 -18.82 -13.37 -5.33
CA ILE A 483 -19.62 -12.16 -5.14
C ILE A 483 -20.73 -12.09 -6.18
N ASN A 484 -20.38 -12.20 -7.47
CA ASN A 484 -21.34 -12.10 -8.57
C ASN A 484 -22.45 -13.16 -8.49
N ASN A 485 -22.11 -14.41 -8.13
CA ASN A 485 -23.08 -15.50 -8.01
C ASN A 485 -23.92 -15.43 -6.74
N THR A 486 -23.47 -14.66 -5.75
CA THR A 486 -24.16 -14.47 -4.48
C THR A 486 -25.18 -13.33 -4.53
N LEU A 487 -24.93 -12.31 -5.36
CA LEU A 487 -25.80 -11.15 -5.51
C LEU A 487 -27.10 -11.51 -6.23
N ARG A 488 -28.21 -10.86 -5.85
CA ARG A 488 -29.45 -10.83 -6.64
C ARG A 488 -29.16 -10.29 -8.04
N SER A 489 -29.96 -10.71 -9.02
CA SER A 489 -29.73 -10.40 -10.44
C SER A 489 -29.55 -8.91 -10.76
N GLU A 490 -30.24 -8.00 -10.06
CA GLU A 490 -30.06 -6.56 -10.22
C GLU A 490 -28.67 -6.09 -9.81
N TYR A 491 -28.19 -6.49 -8.63
CA TYR A 491 -26.89 -6.08 -8.10
C TYR A 491 -25.73 -6.82 -8.79
N SER A 492 -25.93 -8.06 -9.25
CA SER A 492 -24.96 -8.75 -10.12
C SER A 492 -24.75 -8.01 -11.45
N ARG A 493 -25.78 -7.35 -12.01
CA ARG A 493 -25.60 -6.50 -13.18
C ARG A 493 -24.78 -5.26 -12.85
N LYS A 494 -25.10 -4.56 -11.76
CA LYS A 494 -24.34 -3.39 -11.28
C LYS A 494 -22.88 -3.73 -10.98
N PHE A 495 -22.61 -4.88 -10.37
CA PHE A 495 -21.26 -5.36 -10.07
C PHE A 495 -20.39 -5.56 -11.32
N ARG A 496 -21.00 -5.90 -12.47
CA ARG A 496 -20.31 -6.14 -13.75
C ARG A 496 -20.26 -4.92 -14.66
N ASP A 497 -20.94 -3.85 -14.30
CA ASP A 497 -21.06 -2.64 -15.10
C ASP A 497 -19.95 -1.65 -14.70
N ASP A 498 -18.75 -1.88 -15.24
CA ASP A 498 -17.55 -1.09 -14.94
C ASP A 498 -17.58 0.32 -15.57
N ASP A 499 -18.56 0.58 -16.45
CA ASP A 499 -18.77 1.90 -17.03
C ASP A 499 -19.55 2.80 -16.07
N GLU A 500 -20.56 2.27 -15.38
CA GLU A 500 -21.37 3.02 -14.42
C GLU A 500 -20.79 2.98 -13.00
N TYR A 501 -20.23 1.85 -12.58
CA TYR A 501 -19.72 1.59 -11.22
C TYR A 501 -18.25 1.15 -11.24
N GLY A 502 -17.57 1.23 -10.08
CA GLY A 502 -16.16 0.84 -9.94
C GLY A 502 -15.94 -0.30 -8.95
N TYR A 503 -16.91 -1.21 -8.79
CA TYR A 503 -16.82 -2.30 -7.80
C TYR A 503 -15.61 -3.22 -8.03
N GLN A 504 -15.23 -3.47 -9.29
CA GLN A 504 -14.09 -4.33 -9.64
C GLN A 504 -12.73 -3.64 -9.49
N ASP A 505 -12.71 -2.30 -9.35
CA ASP A 505 -11.50 -1.52 -9.13
C ASP A 505 -11.03 -1.55 -7.66
N PHE A 506 -11.89 -1.96 -6.73
CA PHE A 506 -11.46 -2.28 -5.36
C PHE A 506 -10.60 -3.52 -5.38
N TYR A 507 -9.35 -3.43 -4.93
CA TYR A 507 -8.49 -4.58 -4.75
C TYR A 507 -9.00 -5.48 -3.63
N SER A 508 -9.34 -4.88 -2.49
CA SER A 508 -9.77 -5.61 -1.29
C SER A 508 -10.64 -4.78 -0.37
N TRP A 509 -11.37 -5.49 0.49
CA TRP A 509 -12.15 -4.95 1.59
C TRP A 509 -11.76 -5.66 2.88
N SER A 510 -11.65 -4.94 3.98
CA SER A 510 -11.28 -5.53 5.27
C SER A 510 -11.91 -4.81 6.47
N LEU A 511 -12.03 -5.56 7.56
CA LEU A 511 -12.51 -5.09 8.85
C LEU A 511 -11.59 -5.62 9.95
N GLN A 512 -11.01 -4.71 10.74
CA GLN A 512 -10.23 -5.04 11.92
C GLN A 512 -10.99 -4.68 13.19
N LEU A 513 -10.94 -5.56 14.18
CA LEU A 513 -11.44 -5.34 15.54
C LEU A 513 -10.28 -5.49 16.52
N SER A 514 -10.10 -4.49 17.39
CA SER A 514 -9.11 -4.48 18.47
C SER A 514 -9.84 -4.31 19.79
N GLY A 515 -9.63 -5.21 20.76
CA GLY A 515 -10.25 -5.13 22.07
C GLY A 515 -9.92 -3.82 22.78
N ASN A 516 -10.93 -3.22 23.40
CA ASN A 516 -10.86 -1.93 24.07
C ASN A 516 -11.70 -1.97 25.35
N ALA A 517 -11.13 -2.54 26.43
CA ALA A 517 -11.77 -2.60 27.76
C ALA A 517 -13.23 -3.11 27.72
N GLY A 518 -13.48 -4.15 26.94
CA GLY A 518 -14.79 -4.77 26.79
C GLY A 518 -15.59 -4.27 25.57
N ASN A 519 -15.15 -3.21 24.89
CA ASN A 519 -15.64 -2.80 23.57
C ASN A 519 -14.58 -3.07 22.49
N PHE A 520 -14.75 -2.50 21.30
CA PHE A 520 -13.77 -2.59 20.21
C PHE A 520 -13.45 -1.24 19.61
N ILE A 521 -12.17 -1.02 19.30
CA ILE A 521 -11.79 -0.12 18.22
C ILE A 521 -11.86 -0.90 16.92
N SER A 522 -12.69 -0.42 16.01
CA SER A 522 -12.95 -1.04 14.72
C SER A 522 -12.40 -0.19 13.59
N ARG A 523 -11.83 -0.83 12.57
CA ARG A 523 -11.30 -0.18 11.38
C ARG A 523 -11.77 -0.88 10.13
N PHE A 524 -12.32 -0.13 9.19
CA PHE A 524 -12.73 -0.65 7.89
C PHE A 524 -11.87 -0.05 6.79
N TYR A 525 -11.39 -0.88 5.87
CA TYR A 525 -10.59 -0.45 4.74
C TYR A 525 -11.19 -0.98 3.43
N ALA A 526 -11.23 -0.11 2.42
CA ALA A 526 -11.46 -0.51 1.04
C ALA A 526 -10.33 0.03 0.17
N ILE A 527 -9.45 -0.84 -0.30
CA ILE A 527 -8.27 -0.45 -1.09
C ILE A 527 -8.69 -0.32 -2.55
N TYR A 528 -8.59 0.89 -3.10
CA TYR A 528 -9.07 1.22 -4.43
C TYR A 528 -7.90 1.39 -5.41
N LYS A 529 -8.01 0.81 -6.59
CA LYS A 529 -7.04 1.03 -7.68
C LYS A 529 -7.32 2.37 -8.34
N SER A 530 -6.93 3.46 -7.67
CA SER A 530 -7.13 4.80 -8.23
C SER A 530 -6.43 4.95 -9.57
N LYS A 531 -7.11 5.59 -10.52
CA LYS A 531 -6.54 5.92 -11.84
C LYS A 531 -5.50 7.02 -11.74
N ASN A 532 -5.55 7.81 -10.67
CA ASN A 532 -4.61 8.89 -10.37
C ASN A 532 -3.34 8.39 -9.67
N ARG A 533 -3.25 7.10 -9.35
CA ARG A 533 -2.05 6.52 -8.74
C ARG A 533 -0.89 6.50 -9.74
N LEU A 534 0.30 6.81 -9.24
CA LEU A 534 1.57 6.69 -9.98
C LEU A 534 1.71 5.29 -10.59
N GLY A 535 1.99 5.22 -11.89
CA GLY A 535 2.13 3.96 -12.65
C GLY A 535 0.87 3.39 -13.29
N VAL A 536 -0.30 3.99 -13.02
CA VAL A 536 -1.58 3.56 -13.60
C VAL A 536 -1.88 4.30 -14.89
N THR A 537 -2.08 5.62 -14.83
CA THR A 537 -2.41 6.44 -16.00
C THR A 537 -1.19 7.26 -16.44
N PRO A 538 -0.56 6.93 -17.58
CA PRO A 538 0.57 7.70 -18.08
C PRO A 538 0.11 9.04 -18.65
N GLU A 539 0.92 10.10 -18.49
CA GLU A 539 0.71 11.38 -19.17
C GLU A 539 0.96 11.24 -20.67
N TRP A 540 1.94 10.42 -21.04
CA TRP A 540 2.20 10.02 -22.42
C TRP A 540 2.91 8.66 -22.47
N ALA A 541 2.84 8.02 -23.63
CA ALA A 541 3.59 6.81 -23.95
C ALA A 541 4.35 7.00 -25.27
N TYR A 542 5.51 6.37 -25.40
CA TYR A 542 6.34 6.36 -26.60
C TYR A 542 6.56 4.92 -27.07
N ASP A 543 6.12 4.63 -28.30
CA ASP A 543 6.25 3.31 -28.91
C ASP A 543 7.68 3.05 -29.40
N MET A 544 8.26 1.91 -29.00
CA MET A 544 9.53 1.39 -29.53
C MET A 544 9.27 0.12 -30.36
N GLY A 545 10.23 -0.26 -31.20
CA GLY A 545 10.14 -1.48 -32.02
C GLY A 545 10.52 -2.76 -31.26
N SER A 546 11.23 -2.63 -30.14
CA SER A 546 11.74 -3.74 -29.35
C SER A 546 11.97 -3.35 -27.88
N ARG A 547 12.40 -4.32 -27.05
CA ARG A 547 12.63 -4.07 -25.61
C ARG A 547 13.73 -3.04 -25.39
N LEU A 548 13.57 -2.25 -24.34
CA LEU A 548 14.60 -1.33 -23.85
C LEU A 548 15.81 -2.12 -23.34
N ILE A 549 17.02 -1.68 -23.69
CA ILE A 549 18.29 -2.27 -23.22
C ILE A 549 19.20 -1.25 -22.54
N ASN A 550 18.93 0.04 -22.69
CA ASN A 550 19.66 1.13 -22.04
C ASN A 550 18.78 2.39 -21.90
N GLY A 551 19.02 3.23 -20.88
CA GLY A 551 18.15 4.36 -20.49
C GLY A 551 16.90 3.92 -19.71
N PRO A 552 15.94 4.82 -19.48
CA PRO A 552 15.90 6.22 -19.93
C PRO A 552 16.90 7.12 -19.20
N TYR A 553 17.52 8.06 -19.91
CA TYR A 553 18.39 9.09 -19.33
C TYR A 553 17.92 10.49 -19.72
N VAL A 554 17.97 11.45 -18.81
CA VAL A 554 17.60 12.84 -19.09
C VAL A 554 18.86 13.69 -19.23
N PHE A 555 18.95 14.43 -20.33
CA PHE A 555 20.08 15.31 -20.65
C PHE A 555 19.59 16.70 -21.05
N GLU A 556 20.46 17.70 -20.92
CA GLU A 556 20.17 19.04 -21.41
C GLU A 556 20.10 19.08 -22.93
N HIS A 557 19.04 19.64 -23.50
CA HIS A 557 18.90 19.85 -24.94
C HIS A 557 19.26 21.30 -25.31
N SER A 558 18.85 22.26 -24.49
CA SER A 558 19.10 23.70 -24.60
C SER A 558 19.03 24.37 -23.22
N ASP A 559 19.26 25.69 -23.13
CA ASP A 559 19.10 26.46 -21.88
C ASP A 559 17.68 26.44 -21.30
N THR A 560 16.70 25.96 -22.07
CA THR A 560 15.28 25.98 -21.72
C THR A 560 14.59 24.62 -21.81
N SER A 561 15.31 23.58 -22.27
CA SER A 561 14.72 22.27 -22.52
C SER A 561 15.68 21.14 -22.23
N GLN A 562 15.17 20.02 -21.73
CA GLN A 562 15.86 18.74 -21.65
C GLN A 562 15.30 17.74 -22.68
N PHE A 563 15.94 16.58 -22.81
CA PHE A 563 15.45 15.47 -23.62
C PHE A 563 15.79 14.12 -22.95
N ILE A 564 15.07 13.08 -23.38
CA ILE A 564 15.20 11.73 -22.86
C ILE A 564 15.90 10.87 -23.92
N LEU A 565 16.98 10.17 -23.54
CA LEU A 565 17.73 9.26 -24.39
C LEU A 565 17.49 7.80 -23.96
N VAL A 566 17.12 6.94 -24.91
CA VAL A 566 16.85 5.51 -24.69
C VAL A 566 17.47 4.68 -25.81
N GLN A 567 17.80 3.41 -25.53
CA GLN A 567 18.26 2.46 -26.55
C GLN A 567 17.47 1.15 -26.48
N GLU A 568 16.97 0.71 -27.63
CA GLU A 568 16.24 -0.55 -27.75
C GLU A 568 17.13 -1.70 -28.29
N GLN A 569 16.60 -2.93 -28.27
CA GLN A 569 17.37 -4.16 -28.50
C GLN A 569 18.05 -4.26 -29.86
N ASP A 570 17.50 -3.65 -30.91
CA ASP A 570 18.13 -3.57 -32.23
C ASP A 570 19.26 -2.52 -32.32
N HIS A 571 19.61 -1.92 -31.17
CA HIS A 571 20.58 -0.84 -30.97
C HIS A 571 20.13 0.53 -31.50
N THR A 572 18.87 0.71 -31.88
CA THR A 572 18.31 2.02 -32.18
C THR A 572 18.28 2.87 -30.91
N VAL A 573 18.91 4.04 -30.99
CA VAL A 573 18.89 5.07 -29.96
C VAL A 573 17.83 6.10 -30.35
N HIS A 574 16.96 6.46 -29.41
CA HIS A 574 15.95 7.50 -29.59
C HIS A 574 16.24 8.67 -28.65
N ALA A 575 16.13 9.89 -29.18
CA ALA A 575 15.97 11.09 -28.38
C ALA A 575 14.50 11.51 -28.40
N ILE A 576 13.92 11.70 -27.21
CA ILE A 576 12.51 11.94 -27.00
C ILE A 576 12.37 13.26 -26.24
N HIS A 577 11.52 14.16 -26.76
CA HIS A 577 11.15 15.40 -26.11
C HIS A 577 10.35 15.10 -24.82
N PRO A 578 10.43 15.92 -23.76
CA PRO A 578 9.70 15.69 -22.52
C PRO A 578 8.17 15.58 -22.65
N SER A 579 7.61 16.00 -23.80
CA SER A 579 6.20 15.81 -24.17
C SER A 579 5.90 14.46 -24.85
N GLY A 580 6.82 13.51 -24.85
CA GLY A 580 6.67 12.21 -25.51
C GLY A 580 6.84 12.21 -27.04
N LYS A 581 7.32 13.30 -27.64
CA LYS A 581 7.53 13.39 -29.10
C LYS A 581 8.94 12.96 -29.48
N LYS A 582 9.10 12.18 -30.54
CA LYS A 582 10.43 11.88 -31.11
C LYS A 582 11.14 13.17 -31.54
N LEU A 583 12.38 13.35 -31.11
CA LEU A 583 13.30 14.36 -31.66
C LEU A 583 14.09 13.75 -32.82
N TRP A 584 14.76 12.62 -32.59
CA TRP A 584 15.50 11.87 -33.61
C TRP A 584 15.69 10.42 -33.17
N SER A 585 16.04 9.55 -34.12
CA SER A 585 16.47 8.17 -33.85
C SER A 585 17.63 7.80 -34.76
N SER A 586 18.57 7.02 -34.25
CA SER A 586 19.71 6.51 -35.03
C SER A 586 20.14 5.14 -34.54
N VAL A 587 20.53 4.25 -35.45
CA VAL A 587 21.06 2.92 -35.10
C VAL A 587 22.53 3.06 -34.74
N PHE A 588 22.89 2.63 -33.52
CA PHE A 588 24.28 2.60 -33.09
C PHE A 588 24.86 1.21 -33.34
N SER A 589 26.15 1.16 -33.66
CA SER A 589 26.88 -0.10 -33.70
C SER A 589 27.12 -0.59 -32.26
N GLY A 590 26.21 -1.42 -31.76
CA GLY A 590 26.32 -2.08 -30.46
C GLY A 590 25.48 -1.46 -29.34
N ARG A 591 25.37 -2.19 -28.22
CA ARG A 591 24.74 -1.72 -27.00
C ARG A 591 25.63 -0.69 -26.32
N ILE A 592 25.03 0.40 -25.83
CA ILE A 592 25.71 1.38 -24.98
C ILE A 592 26.21 0.68 -23.71
N VAL A 593 27.49 0.82 -23.41
CA VAL A 593 28.10 0.30 -22.18
C VAL A 593 28.16 1.43 -21.15
N GLY A 594 27.68 1.15 -19.94
CA GLY A 594 27.55 2.18 -18.89
C GLY A 594 26.47 3.21 -19.21
N LYS A 595 26.69 4.44 -18.72
CA LYS A 595 25.83 5.62 -18.92
C LYS A 595 26.51 6.59 -19.90
N ALA A 596 25.73 7.24 -20.75
CA ALA A 596 26.25 8.35 -21.57
C ALA A 596 26.61 9.55 -20.68
N LYS A 597 27.69 10.25 -21.04
CA LYS A 597 28.17 11.43 -20.33
C LYS A 597 27.89 12.69 -21.15
N GLN A 598 27.19 13.65 -20.55
CA GLN A 598 27.02 14.97 -21.17
C GLN A 598 28.20 15.87 -20.82
N LEU A 599 28.75 16.52 -21.84
CA LEU A 599 29.86 17.47 -21.70
C LEU A 599 29.35 18.91 -21.57
N ALA A 600 30.23 19.84 -21.20
CA ALA A 600 29.88 21.25 -21.01
C ALA A 600 29.32 21.93 -22.26
N ASP A 601 29.64 21.42 -23.46
CA ASP A 601 29.09 21.86 -24.74
C ASP A 601 27.75 21.18 -25.11
N ARG A 602 27.14 20.46 -24.16
CA ARG A 602 25.91 19.64 -24.28
C ARG A 602 26.04 18.40 -25.16
N SER A 603 27.18 18.16 -25.80
CA SER A 603 27.39 16.93 -26.57
C SER A 603 27.39 15.71 -25.65
N LEU A 604 26.90 14.59 -26.18
CA LEU A 604 26.87 13.32 -25.46
C LEU A 604 28.02 12.43 -25.91
N LEU A 605 28.76 11.92 -24.93
CA LEU A 605 29.88 11.00 -25.09
C LEU A 605 29.52 9.63 -24.53
N LEU A 606 29.72 8.58 -25.32
CA LEU A 606 29.46 7.20 -24.87
C LEU A 606 30.29 6.18 -25.65
N VAL A 607 30.26 4.94 -25.16
CA VAL A 607 30.92 3.80 -25.78
C VAL A 607 29.98 2.62 -25.94
N THR A 608 30.28 1.72 -26.88
CA THR A 608 29.49 0.50 -27.12
C THR A 608 30.32 -0.78 -27.05
N ASP A 609 29.65 -1.90 -26.80
CA ASP A 609 30.21 -3.26 -26.76
C ASP A 609 30.81 -3.70 -28.10
N ARG A 610 30.46 -3.04 -29.21
CA ARG A 610 31.09 -3.21 -30.52
C ARG A 610 32.30 -2.29 -30.73
N ARG A 611 32.97 -1.88 -29.65
CA ARG A 611 34.21 -1.10 -29.67
C ARG A 611 34.10 0.21 -30.44
N ARG A 612 33.03 0.97 -30.18
CA ARG A 612 32.87 2.30 -30.76
C ARG A 612 32.83 3.36 -29.67
N LEU A 613 33.53 4.46 -29.90
CA LEU A 613 33.44 5.70 -29.14
C LEU A 613 32.64 6.71 -29.95
N TYR A 614 31.54 7.20 -29.37
CA TYR A 614 30.65 8.17 -29.98
C TYR A 614 30.70 9.48 -29.21
N ARG A 615 30.74 10.59 -29.96
CA ARG A 615 30.39 11.92 -29.48
C ARG A 615 29.43 12.55 -30.48
N PHE A 616 28.28 13.03 -30.02
CA PHE A 616 27.26 13.61 -30.89
C PHE A 616 26.57 14.80 -30.21
N ASP A 617 26.09 15.74 -31.02
CA ASP A 617 25.36 16.90 -30.53
C ASP A 617 23.91 16.55 -30.13
N THR A 618 23.20 17.52 -29.57
CA THR A 618 21.81 17.33 -29.11
C THR A 618 20.81 17.02 -30.24
N SER A 619 21.19 17.25 -31.50
CA SER A 619 20.41 16.88 -32.70
C SER A 619 20.67 15.45 -33.20
N GLY A 620 21.57 14.71 -32.53
CA GLY A 620 21.95 13.35 -32.90
C GLY A 620 23.03 13.30 -33.99
N LYS A 621 23.60 14.45 -34.37
CA LYS A 621 24.67 14.50 -35.38
C LYS A 621 26.00 14.19 -34.73
N THR A 622 26.70 13.20 -35.27
CA THR A 622 28.04 12.83 -34.82
C THR A 622 29.04 13.97 -35.05
N LEU A 623 29.87 14.24 -34.05
CA LEU A 623 30.93 15.24 -34.13
C LEU A 623 32.14 14.71 -34.91
N GLN A 624 32.91 15.61 -35.50
CA GLN A 624 34.11 15.27 -36.27
C GLN A 624 35.10 14.47 -35.39
N GLY A 625 35.68 13.42 -35.96
CA GLY A 625 36.57 12.50 -35.23
C GLY A 625 35.86 11.31 -34.56
N PHE A 626 34.53 11.34 -34.50
CA PHE A 626 33.68 10.24 -34.03
C PHE A 626 32.79 9.76 -35.20
N SER A 627 32.19 8.58 -35.23
CA SER A 627 32.30 7.39 -34.39
C SER A 627 33.60 6.64 -34.68
N THR A 628 34.54 6.69 -33.73
CA THR A 628 35.85 6.04 -33.87
C THR A 628 35.87 4.67 -33.21
N SER A 629 36.78 3.81 -33.63
CA SER A 629 36.96 2.50 -33.03
C SER A 629 37.88 2.58 -31.82
N VAL A 630 37.53 1.86 -30.75
CA VAL A 630 38.41 1.70 -29.58
C VAL A 630 39.18 0.39 -29.64
N SER A 631 40.38 0.37 -29.06
CA SER A 631 41.33 -0.75 -29.16
C SER A 631 40.88 -2.02 -28.43
N SER A 632 40.01 -1.91 -27.42
CA SER A 632 39.46 -3.01 -26.62
C SER A 632 37.97 -2.82 -26.33
N GLU A 633 37.28 -3.90 -25.94
CA GLU A 633 35.86 -3.84 -25.54
C GLU A 633 35.69 -3.07 -24.22
N PRO A 634 34.90 -1.98 -24.21
CA PRO A 634 34.64 -1.21 -23.00
C PRO A 634 33.85 -2.03 -21.98
N THR A 635 34.14 -1.84 -20.68
CA THR A 635 33.43 -2.47 -19.57
C THR A 635 32.64 -1.48 -18.71
N GLY A 636 32.83 -0.17 -18.93
CA GLY A 636 32.17 0.89 -18.17
C GLY A 636 32.05 2.22 -18.92
N SER A 637 31.45 3.21 -18.26
CA SER A 637 31.25 4.56 -18.80
C SER A 637 32.60 5.27 -19.05
N PRO A 638 32.69 6.17 -20.04
CA PRO A 638 33.87 7.01 -20.23
C PRO A 638 34.01 8.06 -19.11
N THR A 639 35.22 8.25 -18.61
CA THR A 639 35.60 9.33 -17.67
C THR A 639 36.31 10.44 -18.45
N ILE A 640 36.06 11.70 -18.05
CA ILE A 640 36.85 12.83 -18.56
C ILE A 640 37.85 13.16 -17.46
N ALA A 641 39.12 13.12 -17.79
CA ALA A 641 40.22 13.48 -16.91
C ALA A 641 40.90 14.74 -17.45
N GLU A 642 41.25 15.67 -16.55
CA GLU A 642 41.92 16.92 -16.91
C GLU A 642 43.37 16.90 -16.43
N PHE A 643 44.27 16.47 -17.30
CA PHE A 643 45.69 16.45 -17.01
C PHE A 643 46.35 17.75 -17.47
N SER A 644 46.86 18.53 -16.52
CA SER A 644 47.63 19.75 -16.79
C SER A 644 46.89 20.74 -17.72
N GLY A 645 45.56 20.84 -17.60
CA GLY A 645 44.69 21.69 -18.42
C GLY A 645 44.24 21.06 -19.75
N GLN A 646 44.65 19.83 -20.06
CA GLN A 646 44.20 19.08 -21.23
C GLN A 646 43.18 18.01 -20.83
N GLN A 647 42.02 18.04 -21.47
CA GLN A 647 40.98 17.02 -21.28
C GLN A 647 41.27 15.78 -22.14
N ILE A 648 41.17 14.61 -21.53
CA ILE A 648 41.23 13.32 -22.20
C ILE A 648 40.07 12.43 -21.75
N ILE A 649 39.68 11.51 -22.62
CA ILE A 649 38.64 10.53 -22.42
C ILE A 649 39.31 9.21 -22.00
N LEU A 650 39.06 8.78 -20.77
CA LEU A 650 39.50 7.49 -20.25
C LEU A 650 38.36 6.48 -20.34
N ILE A 651 38.62 5.30 -20.89
CA ILE A 651 37.62 4.26 -21.12
C ILE A 651 38.14 2.97 -20.48
N PRO A 652 37.46 2.44 -19.43
CA PRO A 652 37.85 1.18 -18.85
C PRO A 652 37.48 0.03 -19.80
N ALA A 653 38.42 -0.89 -19.99
CA ALA A 653 38.19 -2.21 -20.55
C ALA A 653 38.47 -3.26 -19.46
N LYS A 654 38.43 -4.55 -19.81
CA LYS A 654 38.64 -5.64 -18.85
C LYS A 654 39.93 -5.49 -18.03
N ASP A 655 41.08 -5.39 -18.71
CA ASP A 655 42.42 -5.45 -18.09
C ASP A 655 43.25 -4.19 -18.32
N ARG A 656 42.64 -3.11 -18.84
CA ARG A 656 43.35 -1.90 -19.27
C ARG A 656 42.46 -0.67 -19.32
N ILE A 657 43.09 0.50 -19.36
CA ILE A 657 42.43 1.76 -19.68
C ILE A 657 42.86 2.21 -21.07
N MET A 658 41.90 2.64 -21.87
CA MET A 658 42.16 3.27 -23.16
C MET A 658 41.96 4.78 -23.03
N ALA A 659 42.84 5.57 -23.64
CA ALA A 659 42.73 7.02 -23.61
C ALA A 659 42.58 7.61 -25.03
N TYR A 660 41.66 8.57 -25.16
CA TYR A 660 41.42 9.31 -26.40
C TYR A 660 41.39 10.81 -26.10
N ASP A 661 41.80 11.62 -27.06
CA ASP A 661 41.62 13.08 -26.99
C ASP A 661 40.14 13.46 -27.26
N MET A 662 39.82 14.75 -27.13
CA MET A 662 38.45 15.24 -27.32
C MET A 662 38.04 15.27 -28.82
N GLU A 663 38.97 14.95 -29.71
CA GLU A 663 38.91 14.93 -31.16
C GLU A 663 38.81 13.49 -31.69
N GLY A 664 38.78 12.49 -30.79
CA GLY A 664 38.60 11.06 -31.11
C GLY A 664 39.89 10.33 -31.52
N GLY A 665 41.06 10.96 -31.39
CA GLY A 665 42.37 10.36 -31.59
C GLY A 665 42.87 9.60 -30.34
N PRO A 666 43.61 8.49 -30.49
CA PRO A 666 44.20 7.80 -29.34
C PRO A 666 45.32 8.65 -28.71
N VAL A 667 45.41 8.64 -27.38
CA VAL A 667 46.49 9.32 -26.64
C VAL A 667 47.68 8.38 -26.46
N ASN A 668 48.86 8.82 -26.91
CA ASN A 668 50.09 8.04 -26.80
C ASN A 668 50.43 7.66 -25.35
N GLY A 669 50.93 6.44 -25.15
CA GLY A 669 51.37 5.91 -23.86
C GLY A 669 50.33 5.01 -23.17
N TRP A 670 49.04 5.24 -23.40
CA TRP A 670 47.96 4.48 -22.77
C TRP A 670 47.71 3.09 -23.36
N ASP A 671 48.24 2.78 -24.55
CA ASP A 671 48.10 1.44 -25.17
C ASP A 671 48.67 0.30 -24.32
N ASN A 672 49.60 0.63 -23.41
CA ASN A 672 50.27 -0.30 -22.50
C ASN A 672 49.77 -0.23 -21.05
N ALA A 673 48.76 0.59 -20.75
CA ALA A 673 48.22 0.78 -19.41
C ALA A 673 47.36 -0.44 -18.98
N ARG A 674 48.03 -1.57 -18.70
CA ARG A 674 47.42 -2.85 -18.31
C ARG A 674 47.60 -3.13 -16.83
N ILE A 675 46.69 -3.92 -16.28
CA ILE A 675 46.68 -4.38 -14.89
C ILE A 675 46.46 -5.89 -14.79
N GLU A 676 46.68 -6.45 -13.61
CA GLU A 676 46.25 -7.81 -13.27
C GLU A 676 44.81 -7.80 -12.73
N GLY A 677 44.02 -8.81 -13.09
CA GLY A 677 42.59 -8.88 -12.75
C GLY A 677 41.71 -8.06 -13.69
N GLU A 678 40.47 -7.82 -13.27
CA GLU A 678 39.47 -7.05 -14.00
C GLU A 678 39.26 -5.67 -13.36
N ILE A 679 39.18 -4.59 -14.14
CA ILE A 679 38.84 -3.26 -13.63
C ILE A 679 37.42 -3.26 -13.08
N LEU A 680 37.26 -2.82 -11.83
CA LEU A 680 35.99 -2.79 -11.12
C LEU A 680 35.43 -1.37 -11.03
N GLY A 681 34.28 -1.13 -11.67
CA GLY A 681 33.55 0.13 -11.55
C GLY A 681 34.17 1.30 -12.34
N PRO A 682 33.89 2.56 -11.95
CA PRO A 682 34.35 3.74 -12.67
C PRO A 682 35.82 4.05 -12.40
N ILE A 683 36.42 4.83 -13.31
CA ILE A 683 37.75 5.42 -13.12
C ILE A 683 37.59 6.74 -12.34
N TYR A 684 38.24 6.84 -11.19
CA TYR A 684 38.31 8.06 -10.39
C TYR A 684 39.49 8.92 -10.83
N PHE A 685 39.34 10.24 -10.80
CA PHE A 685 40.43 11.18 -11.07
C PHE A 685 40.79 11.92 -9.79
N ILE A 686 41.96 11.63 -9.24
CA ILE A 686 42.42 12.09 -7.92
C ILE A 686 43.84 12.61 -8.06
N ASP A 687 44.10 13.85 -7.65
CA ASP A 687 45.44 14.47 -7.62
C ASP A 687 46.26 14.26 -8.91
N GLN A 688 45.65 14.54 -10.08
CA GLN A 688 46.25 14.33 -11.41
C GLN A 688 46.58 12.86 -11.74
N GLN A 689 45.87 11.90 -11.17
CA GLN A 689 46.02 10.48 -11.42
C GLN A 689 44.67 9.80 -11.68
N ALA A 690 44.67 8.80 -12.57
CA ALA A 690 43.56 7.88 -12.74
C ALA A 690 43.68 6.75 -11.71
N VAL A 691 42.63 6.55 -10.90
CA VAL A 691 42.61 5.61 -9.78
C VAL A 691 41.41 4.67 -9.90
N PHE A 692 41.64 3.37 -9.72
CA PHE A 692 40.61 2.33 -9.84
C PHE A 692 41.03 1.04 -9.12
N ALA A 693 40.05 0.23 -8.75
CA ALA A 693 40.27 -1.08 -8.16
C ALA A 693 40.23 -2.20 -9.21
N SER A 694 40.89 -3.30 -8.90
CA SER A 694 40.87 -4.54 -9.67
C SER A 694 40.27 -5.69 -8.88
N SER A 695 39.75 -6.69 -9.58
CA SER A 695 39.22 -7.91 -8.98
C SER A 695 40.24 -8.70 -8.15
N PHE A 696 41.54 -8.44 -8.29
CA PHE A 696 42.61 -9.13 -7.54
C PHE A 696 43.03 -8.39 -6.27
N GLY A 697 42.10 -7.62 -5.67
CA GLY A 697 42.39 -7.00 -4.38
C GLY A 697 43.38 -5.83 -4.46
N ARG A 698 43.51 -5.19 -5.63
CA ARG A 698 44.49 -4.11 -5.85
C ARG A 698 43.87 -2.80 -6.26
N VAL A 699 44.47 -1.69 -5.81
CA VAL A 699 44.16 -0.32 -6.26
C VAL A 699 45.33 0.22 -7.07
N TYR A 700 45.06 0.65 -8.29
CA TYR A 700 46.06 1.14 -9.24
C TYR A 700 45.97 2.65 -9.45
N PHE A 701 47.12 3.28 -9.67
CA PHE A 701 47.27 4.70 -9.96
C PHE A 701 48.08 4.89 -11.24
N PHE A 702 47.54 5.68 -12.16
CA PHE A 702 48.15 5.97 -13.46
C PHE A 702 48.27 7.48 -13.69
N ASP A 703 49.40 7.92 -14.23
CA ASP A 703 49.63 9.32 -14.59
C ASP A 703 49.15 9.68 -16.01
N GLN A 704 49.38 10.93 -16.41
CA GLN A 704 49.03 11.47 -17.74
C GLN A 704 49.61 10.66 -18.90
N SER A 705 50.76 10.02 -18.71
CA SER A 705 51.45 9.23 -19.75
C SER A 705 50.91 7.80 -19.88
N GLY A 706 49.95 7.41 -19.03
CA GLY A 706 49.49 6.03 -18.94
C GLY A 706 50.49 5.12 -18.22
N SER A 707 51.42 5.70 -17.44
CA SER A 707 52.38 4.93 -16.64
C SER A 707 51.81 4.67 -15.25
N LYS A 708 51.96 3.43 -14.76
CA LYS A 708 51.59 3.04 -13.39
C LYS A 708 52.53 3.72 -12.40
N THR A 709 52.03 4.65 -11.60
CA THR A 709 52.81 5.38 -10.59
C THR A 709 52.79 4.70 -9.24
N LYS A 710 51.69 4.01 -8.91
CA LYS A 710 51.49 3.33 -7.63
C LYS A 710 50.53 2.14 -7.79
N GLU A 711 50.75 1.14 -6.95
CA GLU A 711 49.89 -0.03 -6.77
C GLU A 711 49.81 -0.31 -5.27
N ILE A 712 48.59 -0.52 -4.77
CA ILE A 712 48.33 -0.99 -3.42
C ILE A 712 47.75 -2.39 -3.56
N ASP A 713 48.48 -3.38 -3.05
CA ASP A 713 48.08 -4.79 -3.03
C ASP A 713 47.65 -5.16 -1.61
N ILE A 714 46.42 -5.67 -1.44
CA ILE A 714 45.90 -6.03 -0.12
C ILE A 714 46.46 -7.40 0.27
N GLU A 715 46.90 -7.53 1.52
CA GLU A 715 47.46 -8.78 2.03
C GLU A 715 46.42 -9.90 2.13
N GLY A 716 46.83 -11.11 1.73
CA GLY A 716 45.94 -12.26 1.55
C GLY A 716 45.37 -12.27 0.13
N ASP A 717 45.08 -13.45 -0.44
CA ASP A 717 44.57 -13.59 -1.81
C ASP A 717 43.13 -13.03 -1.96
N VAL A 718 42.97 -11.72 -1.77
CA VAL A 718 41.68 -11.02 -1.70
C VAL A 718 41.12 -10.81 -3.09
N THR A 719 39.84 -11.16 -3.27
CA THR A 719 39.11 -10.90 -4.51
C THR A 719 38.03 -9.86 -4.28
N PHE A 720 38.21 -8.65 -4.79
CA PHE A 720 37.21 -7.59 -4.67
C PHE A 720 35.94 -7.87 -5.49
N VAL A 721 34.81 -7.39 -4.98
CA VAL A 721 33.46 -7.45 -5.56
C VAL A 721 32.87 -6.04 -5.58
N GLY A 722 32.18 -5.68 -6.67
CA GLY A 722 31.55 -4.36 -6.81
C GLY A 722 32.53 -3.23 -7.12
N SER A 723 32.05 -1.99 -7.14
CA SER A 723 32.89 -0.80 -7.36
C SER A 723 33.68 -0.41 -6.10
N MET A 724 34.72 0.39 -6.26
CA MET A 724 35.43 1.04 -5.15
C MET A 724 34.70 2.33 -4.72
N GLY A 725 34.53 2.56 -3.42
CA GLY A 725 34.14 3.84 -2.84
C GLY A 725 35.34 4.73 -2.54
N VAL A 726 35.21 6.05 -2.69
CA VAL A 726 36.28 7.03 -2.43
C VAL A 726 35.78 8.09 -1.46
N VAL A 727 36.55 8.33 -0.40
CA VAL A 727 36.28 9.37 0.62
C VAL A 727 37.48 10.29 0.71
N ASN A 728 37.24 11.61 0.69
CA ASN A 728 38.27 12.61 0.99
C ASN A 728 38.05 13.17 2.40
N LYS A 729 39.01 12.93 3.31
CA LYS A 729 39.04 13.49 4.67
C LYS A 729 40.25 14.40 4.82
N GLU A 730 40.02 15.72 4.93
CA GLU A 730 41.08 16.71 5.18
C GLU A 730 42.28 16.60 4.20
N ASN A 731 42.01 16.38 2.91
CA ASN A 731 43.00 16.13 1.84
C ASN A 731 43.74 14.78 1.93
N ASN A 732 43.19 13.81 2.65
CA ASN A 732 43.62 12.41 2.60
C ASN A 732 42.52 11.55 1.98
N TYR A 733 42.87 10.81 0.94
CA TYR A 733 41.96 9.89 0.27
C TYR A 733 41.98 8.51 0.94
N GLU A 734 40.78 8.00 1.22
CA GLU A 734 40.52 6.65 1.67
C GLU A 734 39.67 5.93 0.62
N PHE A 735 40.02 4.69 0.34
CA PHE A 735 39.34 3.80 -0.59
C PHE A 735 38.65 2.69 0.16
N TYR A 736 37.43 2.35 -0.27
CA TYR A 736 36.63 1.30 0.33
C TYR A 736 36.28 0.26 -0.73
N CYS A 737 36.58 -1.01 -0.45
CA CYS A 737 36.28 -2.14 -1.34
C CYS A 737 35.72 -3.30 -0.53
N THR A 738 34.75 -4.02 -1.09
CA THR A 738 34.23 -5.25 -0.49
C THR A 738 34.84 -6.47 -1.18
N ASP A 739 35.04 -7.58 -0.46
CA ASP A 739 35.60 -8.83 -1.02
C ASP A 739 34.57 -9.96 -1.14
N ASN A 740 34.92 -11.03 -1.86
CA ASN A 740 34.03 -12.17 -2.07
C ASN A 740 33.76 -13.03 -0.81
N GLU A 741 34.38 -12.72 0.33
CA GLU A 741 34.12 -13.30 1.64
C GLU A 741 33.20 -12.42 2.51
N GLY A 742 32.84 -11.22 2.02
CA GLY A 742 31.92 -10.30 2.69
C GLY A 742 32.62 -9.28 3.61
N ASN A 743 33.94 -9.11 3.51
CA ASN A 743 34.66 -8.09 4.28
C ASN A 743 34.68 -6.75 3.53
N LEU A 744 34.50 -5.66 4.27
CA LEU A 744 34.75 -4.29 3.81
C LEU A 744 36.15 -3.85 4.23
N HIS A 745 37.00 -3.57 3.26
CA HIS A 745 38.34 -3.06 3.42
C HIS A 745 38.33 -1.53 3.35
N GLN A 746 38.95 -0.88 4.35
CA GLN A 746 39.34 0.53 4.28
C GLN A 746 40.83 0.59 3.96
N ILE A 747 41.18 1.30 2.89
CA ILE A 747 42.52 1.35 2.31
C ILE A 747 42.94 2.81 2.23
N LYS A 748 44.08 3.17 2.82
CA LYS A 748 44.61 4.53 2.75
C LYS A 748 45.53 4.69 1.56
N ALA A 749 45.66 5.93 1.10
CA ALA A 749 46.58 6.27 0.02
C ALA A 749 48.04 5.93 0.31
N ASP A 750 48.48 5.72 1.55
CA ASP A 750 49.84 5.25 1.88
C ASP A 750 50.05 3.74 1.70
N GLY A 751 48.97 2.98 1.48
CA GLY A 751 48.97 1.52 1.34
C GLY A 751 48.53 0.77 2.60
N THR A 752 48.35 1.44 3.74
CA THR A 752 47.82 0.81 4.94
C THR A 752 46.35 0.43 4.74
N SER A 753 45.96 -0.77 5.16
CA SER A 753 44.60 -1.27 5.04
C SER A 753 44.14 -1.98 6.31
N LYS A 754 42.83 -2.03 6.51
CA LYS A 754 42.18 -2.83 7.56
C LYS A 754 40.78 -3.24 7.13
N ILE A 755 40.32 -4.38 7.65
CA ILE A 755 38.91 -4.76 7.58
C ILE A 755 38.14 -3.95 8.62
N VAL A 756 37.14 -3.20 8.17
CA VAL A 756 36.30 -2.36 9.05
C VAL A 756 34.92 -2.95 9.31
N LEU A 757 34.47 -3.89 8.48
CA LEU A 757 33.21 -4.63 8.65
C LEU A 757 33.35 -6.04 8.06
N ASN A 758 32.80 -7.04 8.76
CA ASN A 758 32.49 -8.35 8.19
C ASN A 758 30.96 -8.44 8.07
N GLY A 759 30.46 -8.48 6.83
CA GLY A 759 29.05 -8.38 6.51
C GLY A 759 28.28 -9.71 6.56
N GLU A 760 28.97 -10.84 6.70
CA GLU A 760 28.38 -12.20 6.63
C GLU A 760 27.50 -12.45 5.37
N TRP A 761 27.77 -11.74 4.27
CA TRP A 761 26.99 -11.85 3.02
C TRP A 761 27.29 -13.14 2.25
N LYS A 762 26.29 -13.66 1.53
CA LYS A 762 26.46 -14.86 0.71
C LYS A 762 27.31 -14.57 -0.52
N LYS A 763 28.07 -15.58 -0.96
CA LYS A 763 28.81 -15.52 -2.21
C LYS A 763 27.87 -15.18 -3.38
N GLY A 764 28.19 -14.10 -4.09
CA GLY A 764 27.38 -13.59 -5.21
C GLY A 764 26.53 -12.36 -4.87
N TYR A 765 26.68 -11.78 -3.67
CA TYR A 765 26.12 -10.46 -3.36
C TYR A 765 26.70 -9.37 -4.26
N ASP A 766 25.95 -8.27 -4.42
CA ASP A 766 26.41 -7.07 -5.09
C ASP A 766 26.66 -5.93 -4.09
N ALA A 767 27.69 -5.12 -4.34
CA ALA A 767 28.00 -3.93 -3.56
C ALA A 767 28.19 -2.70 -4.45
N TYR A 768 27.65 -1.58 -3.98
CA TYR A 768 27.69 -0.28 -4.64
C TYR A 768 28.07 0.80 -3.63
N PHE A 769 28.72 1.84 -4.12
CA PHE A 769 29.06 3.02 -3.31
C PHE A 769 28.45 4.25 -3.98
N GLU A 770 27.51 4.89 -3.31
CA GLU A 770 26.86 6.11 -3.81
C GLU A 770 26.40 6.97 -2.65
N ASN A 771 26.39 8.29 -2.84
CA ASN A 771 25.93 9.22 -1.82
C ASN A 771 24.41 9.37 -1.87
N ILE A 772 23.72 8.69 -0.95
CA ILE A 772 22.26 8.69 -0.85
C ILE A 772 21.74 9.35 0.44
N ASN A 773 22.65 9.78 1.32
CA ASN A 773 22.32 10.48 2.57
C ASN A 773 22.84 11.93 2.62
N GLY A 774 23.39 12.43 1.51
CA GLY A 774 23.81 13.83 1.35
C GLY A 774 25.05 14.20 2.16
N THR A 775 25.85 13.22 2.58
CA THR A 775 27.08 13.46 3.35
C THR A 775 28.29 13.74 2.42
N THR A 776 29.51 13.86 2.94
CA THR A 776 30.71 13.97 2.09
C THR A 776 31.27 12.61 1.66
N ALA A 777 30.80 11.51 2.27
CA ALA A 777 31.19 10.15 1.94
C ALA A 777 30.02 9.43 1.25
N PRO A 778 30.28 8.52 0.30
CA PRO A 778 29.23 7.62 -0.18
C PRO A 778 28.84 6.64 0.92
N GLU A 779 27.61 6.14 0.84
CA GLU A 779 27.17 4.99 1.61
C GLU A 779 27.54 3.69 0.88
N LEU A 780 27.74 2.60 1.63
CA LEU A 780 27.83 1.25 1.08
C LEU A 780 26.41 0.68 0.97
N ILE A 781 26.00 0.32 -0.24
CA ILE A 781 24.73 -0.35 -0.55
C ILE A 781 25.02 -1.80 -0.93
N VAL A 782 24.48 -2.75 -0.16
CA VAL A 782 24.65 -4.19 -0.39
C VAL A 782 23.31 -4.82 -0.73
N ILE A 783 23.32 -5.66 -1.76
CA ILE A 783 22.19 -6.49 -2.17
C ILE A 783 22.63 -7.96 -2.10
N ASP A 784 22.07 -8.72 -1.16
CA ASP A 784 22.28 -10.16 -0.99
C ASP A 784 20.95 -10.90 -1.22
N GLY A 785 20.75 -11.40 -2.44
CA GLY A 785 19.51 -12.02 -2.87
C GLY A 785 18.34 -11.05 -2.77
N SER A 786 17.43 -11.29 -1.83
CA SER A 786 16.27 -10.46 -1.56
C SER A 786 16.49 -9.42 -0.45
N TYR A 787 17.71 -9.21 0.04
CA TYR A 787 17.99 -8.34 1.18
C TYR A 787 18.87 -7.16 0.79
N LEU A 788 18.38 -5.94 1.03
CA LEU A 788 19.10 -4.67 0.90
C LEU A 788 19.61 -4.25 2.27
N GLN A 789 20.89 -3.86 2.34
CA GLN A 789 21.47 -3.21 3.50
C GLN A 789 22.22 -1.94 3.08
N VAL A 790 22.10 -0.88 3.87
CA VAL A 790 22.80 0.37 3.63
C VAL A 790 23.63 0.74 4.84
N PHE A 791 24.90 1.07 4.64
CA PHE A 791 25.86 1.40 5.69
C PHE A 791 26.49 2.77 5.46
N GLU A 792 26.60 3.53 6.54
CA GLU A 792 27.46 4.71 6.62
C GLU A 792 28.91 4.26 6.80
N LEU A 793 29.82 4.81 5.98
CA LEU A 793 31.24 4.49 6.03
C LEU A 793 31.95 5.19 7.20
N GLY A 794 32.94 4.51 7.76
CA GLY A 794 33.78 5.03 8.84
C GLY A 794 34.75 3.99 9.37
N ASP A 795 35.44 4.29 10.46
CA ASP A 795 36.29 3.31 11.17
C ASP A 795 35.45 2.19 11.81
N SER A 796 34.16 2.45 12.04
CA SER A 796 33.17 1.48 12.47
C SER A 796 31.90 1.74 11.64
N PRO A 797 31.78 1.11 10.46
CA PRO A 797 30.63 1.27 9.58
C PRO A 797 29.33 0.96 10.33
N ARG A 798 28.32 1.81 10.14
CA ARG A 798 27.05 1.71 10.85
C ARG A 798 25.93 1.44 9.86
N GLN A 799 25.15 0.39 10.08
CA GLN A 799 23.95 0.15 9.28
C GLN A 799 22.97 1.31 9.51
N LEU A 800 22.57 1.95 8.41
CA LEU A 800 21.59 3.03 8.39
C LEU A 800 20.17 2.45 8.37
N TYR A 801 19.92 1.53 7.44
CA TYR A 801 18.66 0.82 7.28
C TYR A 801 18.85 -0.45 6.45
N ASP A 802 17.81 -1.27 6.40
CA ASP A 802 17.71 -2.45 5.57
C ASP A 802 16.30 -2.60 4.99
N TYR A 803 16.16 -3.45 3.98
CA TYR A 803 14.88 -3.80 3.38
C TYR A 803 14.89 -5.22 2.84
N THR A 804 13.84 -6.00 3.12
CA THR A 804 13.67 -7.34 2.55
C THR A 804 12.63 -7.31 1.44
N PHE A 805 13.07 -7.58 0.21
CA PHE A 805 12.20 -7.78 -0.94
C PHE A 805 11.53 -9.15 -0.88
N THR A 806 10.39 -9.29 -1.56
CA THR A 806 9.69 -10.59 -1.66
C THR A 806 10.37 -11.56 -2.62
N GLN A 807 11.20 -11.04 -3.51
CA GLN A 807 11.95 -11.78 -4.53
C GLN A 807 13.41 -11.36 -4.51
N ASP A 808 14.27 -12.19 -5.07
CA ASP A 808 15.67 -11.85 -5.26
C ASP A 808 15.81 -10.68 -6.25
N ILE A 809 16.82 -9.85 -6.03
CA ILE A 809 17.13 -8.69 -6.85
C ILE A 809 18.32 -9.04 -7.76
N ASP A 810 18.05 -9.17 -9.05
CA ASP A 810 19.10 -9.40 -10.06
C ASP A 810 19.49 -8.11 -10.80
N ALA A 811 18.69 -7.05 -10.66
CA ALA A 811 18.89 -5.81 -11.38
C ALA A 811 19.80 -4.87 -10.59
N LYS A 812 20.72 -4.21 -11.31
CA LYS A 812 21.53 -3.14 -10.71
C LYS A 812 20.64 -1.99 -10.21
N PRO A 813 20.96 -1.40 -9.05
CA PRO A 813 20.27 -0.22 -8.56
C PRO A 813 20.46 0.96 -9.51
N ASN A 814 19.45 1.81 -9.56
CA ASN A 814 19.49 3.11 -10.22
C ASN A 814 19.65 4.20 -9.16
N PHE A 815 20.52 5.16 -9.44
CA PHE A 815 20.77 6.32 -8.59
C PHE A 815 20.34 7.57 -9.33
N PHE A 816 19.34 8.27 -8.79
CA PHE A 816 18.72 9.45 -9.42
C PHE A 816 19.14 10.73 -8.70
N PRO A 817 19.68 11.74 -9.39
CA PRO A 817 20.16 12.94 -8.73
C PRO A 817 19.00 13.74 -8.11
N VAL A 818 19.11 14.02 -6.81
CA VAL A 818 18.23 14.94 -6.06
C VAL A 818 18.88 16.32 -5.97
N SER A 819 20.19 16.36 -5.81
CA SER A 819 21.04 17.56 -5.83
C SER A 819 22.38 17.26 -6.52
N SER A 820 23.32 18.20 -6.51
CA SER A 820 24.64 18.02 -7.12
C SER A 820 25.48 16.92 -6.47
N SER A 821 25.20 16.55 -5.22
CA SER A 821 25.98 15.59 -4.45
C SER A 821 25.16 14.45 -3.87
N MET A 822 23.85 14.40 -4.12
CA MET A 822 22.95 13.47 -3.46
C MET A 822 22.06 12.75 -4.46
N TYR A 823 21.93 11.45 -4.27
CA TYR A 823 21.14 10.56 -5.11
C TYR A 823 20.03 9.87 -4.33
N GLN A 824 18.95 9.58 -5.03
CA GLN A 824 17.88 8.73 -4.54
C GLN A 824 18.07 7.30 -5.07
N LEU A 825 17.94 6.30 -4.20
CA LEU A 825 18.09 4.89 -4.53
C LEU A 825 16.79 4.33 -5.12
N GLY A 826 16.88 3.75 -6.32
CA GLY A 826 15.81 3.01 -6.97
C GLY A 826 16.23 1.57 -7.29
N ILE A 827 15.37 0.60 -7.00
CA ILE A 827 15.63 -0.84 -7.22
C ILE A 827 14.42 -1.44 -7.92
N ALA A 828 14.62 -2.46 -8.75
CA ALA A 828 13.53 -3.23 -9.32
C ALA A 828 13.69 -4.74 -9.05
N ASP A 829 12.58 -5.41 -8.77
CA ASP A 829 12.55 -6.86 -8.55
C ASP A 829 12.25 -7.67 -9.83
N GLN A 830 12.32 -8.99 -9.73
CA GLN A 830 12.00 -9.92 -10.82
C GLN A 830 10.52 -9.93 -11.24
N GLU A 831 9.61 -9.42 -10.41
CA GLU A 831 8.16 -9.36 -10.68
C GLU A 831 7.75 -8.07 -11.40
N ASN A 832 8.72 -7.26 -11.86
CA ASN A 832 8.51 -5.97 -12.49
C ASN A 832 7.87 -4.97 -11.50
N LEU A 833 8.36 -4.95 -10.27
CA LEU A 833 8.10 -3.86 -9.34
C LEU A 833 9.32 -2.98 -9.21
N VAL A 834 9.09 -1.68 -9.29
CA VAL A 834 10.06 -0.63 -9.05
C VAL A 834 9.82 -0.06 -7.66
N TYR A 835 10.90 0.06 -6.91
CA TYR A 835 10.99 0.61 -5.56
C TYR A 835 11.84 1.87 -5.62
N LEU A 836 11.45 2.89 -4.86
CA LEU A 836 12.21 4.12 -4.68
C LEU A 836 12.30 4.40 -3.19
N PHE A 837 13.51 4.60 -2.69
CA PHE A 837 13.78 4.78 -1.27
C PHE A 837 14.01 6.26 -0.94
N ALA A 838 13.45 6.70 0.18
CA ALA A 838 13.81 7.96 0.82
C ALA A 838 15.11 7.79 1.64
N GLU A 839 15.69 8.91 2.06
CA GLU A 839 16.95 8.98 2.82
C GLU A 839 16.91 8.13 4.10
N ASN A 840 15.74 8.06 4.74
CA ASN A 840 15.51 7.31 5.96
C ASN A 840 15.26 5.79 5.75
N GLY A 841 15.36 5.29 4.52
CA GLY A 841 15.09 3.88 4.17
C GLY A 841 13.63 3.51 3.99
N SER A 842 12.68 4.44 4.20
CA SER A 842 11.28 4.21 3.85
C SER A 842 11.07 4.29 2.33
N LEU A 843 10.01 3.67 1.82
CA LEU A 843 9.63 3.84 0.43
C LEU A 843 9.04 5.22 0.20
N ALA A 844 9.43 5.86 -0.91
CA ALA A 844 8.84 7.12 -1.34
C ALA A 844 7.34 6.95 -1.65
N ASP A 845 6.57 8.02 -1.45
CA ASP A 845 5.13 8.01 -1.73
C ASP A 845 4.83 7.50 -3.14
N GLY A 846 3.77 6.70 -3.28
CA GLY A 846 3.38 6.09 -4.56
C GLY A 846 4.12 4.79 -4.93
N PHE A 847 5.24 4.46 -4.27
CA PHE A 847 6.01 3.22 -4.51
C PHE A 847 5.65 2.08 -3.53
N PRO A 848 5.76 0.80 -3.94
CA PRO A 848 6.26 0.33 -5.24
C PRO A 848 5.24 0.50 -6.38
N VAL A 849 5.77 0.54 -7.60
CA VAL A 849 5.01 0.69 -8.85
C VAL A 849 5.35 -0.44 -9.82
N GLU A 850 4.39 -0.91 -10.61
CA GLU A 850 4.68 -1.86 -11.70
C GLU A 850 5.56 -1.19 -12.78
N GLY A 851 6.73 -1.77 -13.04
CA GLY A 851 7.69 -1.28 -14.03
C GLY A 851 8.90 -2.21 -14.16
N LEU A 852 9.65 -2.07 -15.26
CA LEU A 852 10.86 -2.84 -15.50
C LEU A 852 12.12 -2.16 -14.91
N PRO A 853 13.24 -2.90 -14.73
CA PRO A 853 14.44 -2.38 -14.07
C PRO A 853 15.15 -1.21 -14.73
N LEU A 854 14.91 -1.01 -16.03
CA LEU A 854 15.37 0.15 -16.77
C LEU A 854 14.31 1.25 -16.65
N PHE A 855 14.46 2.08 -15.61
CA PHE A 855 13.56 3.18 -15.31
C PHE A 855 14.32 4.44 -14.89
N TYR A 856 13.62 5.57 -14.97
CA TYR A 856 14.09 6.87 -14.51
C TYR A 856 13.09 7.49 -13.54
N TYR A 857 13.58 8.12 -12.49
CA TYR A 857 12.78 8.98 -11.62
C TYR A 857 13.42 10.36 -11.49
N GLY A 858 12.63 11.41 -11.63
CA GLY A 858 13.08 12.80 -11.48
C GLY A 858 12.46 13.74 -12.49
N LYS A 859 13.02 14.95 -12.61
CA LYS A 859 12.56 15.94 -13.59
C LYS A 859 12.96 15.53 -15.01
N ILE A 860 12.00 15.59 -15.93
CA ILE A 860 12.25 15.39 -17.36
C ILE A 860 12.38 16.71 -18.13
N ASN A 861 12.14 17.85 -17.46
CA ASN A 861 12.43 19.19 -17.96
C ASN A 861 12.66 20.16 -16.78
N TYR A 862 13.30 21.31 -17.00
CA TYR A 862 13.66 22.25 -15.90
C TYR A 862 12.46 22.66 -15.01
N ASN A 863 11.31 22.91 -15.64
CA ASN A 863 10.07 23.34 -14.99
C ASN A 863 9.05 22.21 -14.81
N SER A 864 9.43 20.94 -15.05
CA SER A 864 8.52 19.82 -14.82
C SER A 864 8.44 19.46 -13.34
N GLY A 865 7.35 18.78 -12.96
CA GLY A 865 7.34 17.96 -11.75
C GLY A 865 8.28 16.75 -11.90
N ASN A 866 8.27 15.85 -10.92
CA ASN A 866 8.96 14.58 -11.05
C ASN A 866 8.14 13.64 -11.93
N TYR A 867 8.83 12.77 -12.65
CA TYR A 867 8.24 11.75 -13.49
C TYR A 867 8.91 10.42 -13.20
N LEU A 868 8.11 9.35 -13.21
CA LEU A 868 8.57 7.99 -13.38
C LEU A 868 8.50 7.66 -14.88
N LEU A 869 9.65 7.44 -15.50
CA LEU A 869 9.75 6.86 -16.84
C LEU A 869 10.05 5.37 -16.69
N THR A 870 9.16 4.49 -17.14
CA THR A 870 9.39 3.03 -17.07
C THR A 870 8.78 2.34 -18.28
N THR A 871 9.13 1.06 -18.47
CA THR A 871 8.58 0.22 -19.54
C THR A 871 7.75 -0.92 -18.97
N LYS A 872 6.80 -1.40 -19.76
CA LYS A 872 6.07 -2.64 -19.52
C LYS A 872 6.44 -3.67 -20.60
N ARG A 873 5.79 -4.83 -20.59
CA ARG A 873 6.08 -5.95 -21.52
C ARG A 873 5.64 -5.71 -22.98
N ASP A 874 5.15 -4.52 -23.29
CA ASP A 874 4.57 -4.12 -24.59
C ASP A 874 5.48 -3.19 -25.41
N TYR A 875 6.76 -3.07 -25.02
CA TYR A 875 7.79 -2.29 -25.72
C TYR A 875 7.50 -0.78 -25.80
N LYS A 876 6.74 -0.24 -24.85
CA LYS A 876 6.52 1.21 -24.72
C LYS A 876 7.23 1.78 -23.52
N ILE A 877 7.69 3.02 -23.65
CA ILE A 877 8.08 3.85 -22.50
C ILE A 877 6.86 4.65 -22.07
N TYR A 878 6.57 4.60 -20.78
CA TYR A 878 5.49 5.33 -20.15
C TYR A 878 6.07 6.43 -19.26
N ALA A 879 5.48 7.63 -19.33
CA ALA A 879 5.78 8.71 -18.41
C ALA A 879 4.61 8.93 -17.46
N PHE A 880 4.83 8.66 -16.18
CA PHE A 880 3.88 8.93 -15.12
C PHE A 880 4.32 10.15 -14.34
N ARG A 881 3.47 11.17 -14.30
CA ARG A 881 3.72 12.35 -13.47
C ARG A 881 3.54 11.97 -12.00
N HIS A 882 4.49 12.36 -11.16
CA HIS A 882 4.43 12.21 -9.70
C HIS A 882 4.18 13.56 -9.04
#